data_AF-G9N6A3-F1
#
_entry.id   AF-G9N6A3-F1
#
_cell.length_a   1.000
_cell.length_b   1.000
_cell.length_c   1.000
_cell.angle_alpha   90.00
_cell.angle_beta   90.00
_cell.angle_gamma   90.00
#
_symmetry.space_group_name_H-M   'P 1'
#
loop_
_entity.id
_entity.type
_entity.pdbx_description
1 polymer ?
#
loop_
_entity_poly.entity_id
_entity_poly.type
_entity_poly.pdbx_seq_one_letter_code
_entity_poly.pdbx_strand_id
1 'polypeptide(L)'
;DSFLHKISKTDPFYDKERILELKGPFLYESFSWILDHEDFQKWRHTKKSGVLWIKGDPGKGKTMLLCGIINELEKNSGVNINLGYFFCQATDSRINTAASVVAGLIFSLIKRHPALLSPICKKHEDNLSQLNGPNAWAVLCNIFKDLTQYSTIQYPVCIVDALDECEHDCKLLLSLIVKTSGRVKWLLSSRNIKDIERGFRSIEPSRRLSLELKENAENVSKSVDTYINKSIQDIEALEDDEELQTRTTETLRKKANGTFLWVTLVIEQLRNTDHRHVEEVVDQMPEGLENLYDLMIQRANSKLRQKDREACRILLSIVTTAERPLHLKELHVFICSQWEHYKVDYNMRDMKDMVKDLGSLLSIRDETVYFIHQSVKDYMVGNAAKTIFPKGIEYQHYKMAETSLDAMSCILRHNIYDLNDPQIRASAITPPSPDPLMPIAYCCVFWVEHLYRGCESRGFKTDKVFEDEEILHSFLKTNYLAWLESLALLRNLTEQGADAIQKLKNLATRKRGTNCLRTFISDAYHFFHSYKSVVRDSPLQLYHSAIVFEDRHSAIYKAFHQTVYVGFGRLPTVVKRPRRQFSLFHEIALGSYYGVIQVLYSPTTSAVCVLCTDGTISIYRTDTVKRVIELSVDKTCHHYVSFLPDFKHLVSVSYTGVVQTWSIDSGALVQQPERYTTRSVMISPGSTYVATGNPEGSINIWDGTSGECVQVLKRDDSNAPSPVFSPNSELIACKEGEQNDVRIWHLNTGKLIRLLEGQSKYSIYEMAFSDDSKYLVIGYSSAVVKVWCVESGKC
;
A
#
# COMPACT_ATOMS: atom_id res chain seq x y z
N ASP A 1 -20.13 20.17 -10.33
CA ASP A 1 -18.68 20.39 -10.51
C ASP A 1 -17.82 20.14 -9.27
N SER A 2 -18.16 20.66 -8.07
CA SER A 2 -17.37 20.43 -6.83
C SER A 2 -17.09 18.95 -6.50
N PHE A 3 -18.06 18.06 -6.76
CA PHE A 3 -17.89 16.60 -6.54
C PHE A 3 -16.92 15.96 -7.53
N LEU A 4 -17.01 16.30 -8.81
CA LEU A 4 -16.16 15.72 -9.86
C LEU A 4 -14.70 16.15 -9.69
N HIS A 5 -14.47 17.41 -9.29
CA HIS A 5 -13.13 17.90 -8.94
C HIS A 5 -12.53 17.25 -7.69
N LYS A 6 -13.35 16.75 -6.77
CA LYS A 6 -12.89 16.00 -5.59
C LYS A 6 -12.53 14.55 -5.92
N ILE A 7 -13.13 13.97 -6.95
CA ILE A 7 -12.89 12.57 -7.34
C ILE A 7 -11.66 12.44 -8.23
N SER A 8 -11.60 13.21 -9.32
CA SER A 8 -10.54 13.06 -10.32
C SER A 8 -9.63 14.29 -10.36
N LYS A 9 -8.32 14.03 -10.39
CA LYS A 9 -7.29 15.07 -10.56
C LYS A 9 -7.12 15.51 -12.01
N THR A 10 -7.64 14.73 -12.96
CA THR A 10 -7.62 15.06 -14.40
C THR A 10 -9.00 14.85 -15.02
N ASP A 11 -9.21 15.42 -16.19
CA ASP A 11 -10.39 15.20 -17.01
C ASP A 11 -10.00 14.31 -18.21
N PRO A 12 -10.44 13.04 -18.25
CA PRO A 12 -10.07 12.13 -19.32
C PRO A 12 -10.41 12.60 -20.73
N PHE A 13 -11.41 13.49 -20.88
CA PHE A 13 -11.79 14.05 -22.18
C PHE A 13 -10.70 15.00 -22.70
N TYR A 14 -10.22 15.91 -21.86
CA TYR A 14 -9.10 16.79 -22.19
C TYR A 14 -7.79 16.00 -22.32
N ASP A 15 -7.60 14.92 -21.55
CA ASP A 15 -6.46 14.02 -21.72
C ASP A 15 -6.47 13.37 -23.12
N LYS A 16 -7.63 12.93 -23.61
CA LYS A 16 -7.78 12.39 -24.97
C LYS A 16 -7.48 13.45 -26.04
N GLU A 17 -8.06 14.65 -25.94
CA GLU A 17 -7.80 15.74 -26.89
C GLU A 17 -6.31 16.08 -26.94
N ARG A 18 -5.69 16.26 -25.77
CA ARG A 18 -4.25 16.51 -25.66
C ARG A 18 -3.40 15.39 -26.26
N ILE A 19 -3.78 14.12 -26.08
CA ILE A 19 -3.07 12.98 -26.68
C ILE A 19 -3.15 13.03 -28.21
N LEU A 20 -4.32 13.36 -28.77
CA LEU A 20 -4.51 13.50 -30.21
C LEU A 20 -3.69 14.66 -30.77
N GLU A 21 -3.65 15.80 -30.07
CA GLU A 21 -2.82 16.95 -30.47
C GLU A 21 -1.32 16.62 -30.45
N LEU A 22 -0.85 15.89 -29.42
CA LEU A 22 0.57 15.56 -29.26
C LEU A 22 1.07 14.47 -30.21
N LYS A 23 0.22 13.50 -30.59
CA LYS A 23 0.63 12.32 -31.37
C LYS A 23 0.39 12.46 -32.88
N GLY A 24 -0.12 13.60 -33.34
CA GLY A 24 -0.27 13.90 -34.76
C GLY A 24 -1.65 13.53 -35.34
N PRO A 25 -1.81 13.61 -36.68
CA PRO A 25 -3.11 13.50 -37.32
C PRO A 25 -3.76 12.14 -37.07
N PHE A 26 -5.04 12.18 -36.69
CA PHE A 26 -5.83 10.99 -36.40
C PHE A 26 -6.38 10.39 -37.71
N LEU A 27 -5.83 9.25 -38.15
CA LEU A 27 -6.20 8.61 -39.41
C LEU A 27 -7.13 7.42 -39.20
N TYR A 28 -8.29 7.41 -39.86
CA TYR A 28 -9.28 6.34 -39.71
C TYR A 28 -8.75 4.97 -40.15
N GLU A 29 -8.01 4.98 -41.25
CA GLU A 29 -7.40 3.82 -41.89
C GLU A 29 -6.33 3.17 -40.99
N SER A 30 -5.80 3.90 -40.01
CA SER A 30 -4.74 3.39 -39.11
C SER A 30 -5.26 2.43 -38.03
N PHE A 31 -6.57 2.38 -37.80
CA PHE A 31 -7.18 1.49 -36.81
C PHE A 31 -8.40 0.73 -37.32
N SER A 32 -8.98 1.08 -38.47
CA SER A 32 -10.24 0.49 -38.97
C SER A 32 -10.22 -1.04 -39.05
N TRP A 33 -9.07 -1.63 -39.36
CA TRP A 33 -8.88 -3.08 -39.40
C TRP A 33 -9.27 -3.79 -38.09
N ILE A 34 -9.13 -3.13 -36.93
CA ILE A 34 -9.48 -3.76 -35.65
C ILE A 34 -10.99 -3.84 -35.47
N LEU A 35 -11.74 -2.94 -36.11
CA LEU A 35 -13.19 -2.97 -36.04
C LEU A 35 -13.73 -4.25 -36.67
N ASP A 36 -13.09 -4.76 -37.73
CA ASP A 36 -13.49 -5.99 -38.40
C ASP A 36 -12.87 -7.26 -37.79
N HIS A 37 -11.96 -7.13 -36.81
CA HIS A 37 -11.28 -8.27 -36.20
C HIS A 37 -12.26 -9.15 -35.40
N GLU A 38 -12.16 -10.47 -35.56
CA GLU A 38 -13.09 -11.45 -34.98
C GLU A 38 -13.24 -11.30 -33.46
N ASP A 39 -12.14 -11.15 -32.72
CA ASP A 39 -12.17 -10.95 -31.27
C ASP A 39 -12.81 -9.62 -30.85
N PHE A 40 -12.60 -8.54 -31.60
CA PHE A 40 -13.25 -7.26 -31.30
C PHE A 40 -14.76 -7.37 -31.54
N GLN A 41 -15.17 -7.98 -32.65
CA GLN A 41 -16.58 -8.23 -32.98
C GLN A 41 -17.25 -9.13 -31.94
N LYS A 42 -16.60 -10.23 -31.53
CA LYS A 42 -17.05 -11.09 -30.42
C LYS A 42 -17.20 -10.30 -29.13
N TRP A 43 -16.19 -9.50 -28.76
CA TRP A 43 -16.24 -8.69 -27.54
C TRP A 43 -17.39 -7.67 -27.59
N ARG A 44 -17.55 -6.97 -28.72
CA ARG A 44 -18.54 -5.90 -28.92
C ARG A 44 -19.97 -6.42 -28.83
N HIS A 45 -20.28 -7.53 -29.51
CA HIS A 45 -21.67 -7.98 -29.69
C HIS A 45 -22.12 -9.06 -28.71
N THR A 46 -21.21 -9.82 -28.10
CA THR A 46 -21.59 -10.88 -27.15
C THR A 46 -21.90 -10.30 -25.77
N LYS A 47 -22.92 -10.81 -25.08
CA LYS A 47 -23.23 -10.43 -23.67
C LYS A 47 -22.33 -11.13 -22.64
N LYS A 48 -21.66 -12.22 -23.04
CA LYS A 48 -20.77 -13.04 -22.19
C LYS A 48 -19.33 -12.50 -22.14
N SER A 49 -18.88 -11.75 -23.14
CA SER A 49 -17.53 -11.16 -23.17
C SER A 49 -17.37 -10.11 -22.07
N GLY A 50 -16.33 -10.27 -21.24
CA GLY A 50 -16.05 -9.38 -20.11
C GLY A 50 -14.84 -8.48 -20.35
N VAL A 51 -13.78 -9.01 -20.97
CA VAL A 51 -12.52 -8.30 -21.18
C VAL A 51 -11.97 -8.56 -22.58
N LEU A 52 -11.60 -7.50 -23.30
CA LEU A 52 -10.73 -7.55 -24.48
C LEU A 52 -9.41 -6.87 -24.14
N TRP A 53 -8.31 -7.62 -24.25
CA TRP A 53 -6.97 -7.13 -23.94
C TRP A 53 -6.12 -7.01 -25.21
N ILE A 54 -5.80 -5.78 -25.59
CA ILE A 54 -4.93 -5.46 -26.73
C ILE A 54 -3.49 -5.33 -26.22
N LYS A 55 -2.63 -6.26 -26.62
CA LYS A 55 -1.22 -6.29 -26.20
C LYS A 55 -0.28 -6.07 -27.39
N GLY A 56 0.83 -5.37 -27.14
CA GLY A 56 1.85 -5.16 -28.16
C GLY A 56 3.03 -4.35 -27.65
N ASP A 57 4.12 -4.36 -28.44
CA ASP A 57 5.35 -3.68 -28.10
C ASP A 57 5.19 -2.14 -28.04
N PRO A 58 6.12 -1.43 -27.38
CA PRO A 58 6.13 0.04 -27.37
C PRO A 58 6.13 0.62 -28.80
N GLY A 59 5.43 1.73 -28.98
CA GLY A 59 5.40 2.43 -30.27
C GLY A 59 4.59 1.76 -31.40
N LYS A 60 3.87 0.66 -31.14
CA LYS A 60 2.98 0.00 -32.11
C LYS A 60 1.59 0.63 -32.28
N GLY A 61 1.36 1.82 -31.73
CA GLY A 61 0.12 2.59 -31.97
C GLY A 61 -1.08 2.26 -31.08
N LYS A 62 -0.91 1.47 -30.00
CA LYS A 62 -1.99 1.07 -29.07
C LYS A 62 -2.89 2.25 -28.64
N THR A 63 -2.29 3.35 -28.14
CA THR A 63 -3.04 4.53 -27.70
C THR A 63 -3.90 5.14 -28.81
N MET A 64 -3.35 5.30 -30.02
CA MET A 64 -4.08 5.89 -31.15
C MET A 64 -5.20 4.96 -31.62
N LEU A 65 -4.93 3.65 -31.62
CA LEU A 65 -5.92 2.63 -31.91
C LEU A 65 -7.08 2.67 -30.90
N LEU A 66 -6.81 2.80 -29.60
CA LEU A 66 -7.85 2.96 -28.57
C LEU A 66 -8.63 4.27 -28.75
N CYS A 67 -7.96 5.38 -29.07
CA CYS A 67 -8.64 6.64 -29.39
C CYS A 67 -9.62 6.47 -30.56
N GLY A 68 -9.27 5.66 -31.56
CA GLY A 68 -10.17 5.38 -32.67
C GLY A 68 -11.34 4.49 -32.35
N ILE A 69 -11.13 3.45 -31.55
CA ILE A 69 -12.23 2.64 -31.03
C ILE A 69 -13.17 3.51 -30.18
N ILE A 70 -12.63 4.42 -29.36
CA ILE A 70 -13.44 5.37 -28.57
C ILE A 70 -14.28 6.25 -29.50
N ASN A 71 -13.68 6.87 -30.52
CA ASN A 71 -14.40 7.72 -31.48
C ASN A 71 -15.52 6.95 -32.18
N GLU A 72 -15.26 5.70 -32.58
CA GLU A 72 -16.25 4.86 -33.25
C GLU A 72 -17.38 4.41 -32.32
N LEU A 73 -17.06 4.14 -31.06
CA LEU A 73 -18.07 3.87 -30.04
C LEU A 73 -18.92 5.12 -29.79
N GLU A 74 -18.31 6.30 -29.67
CA GLU A 74 -19.03 7.56 -29.44
C GLU A 74 -20.00 7.89 -30.59
N LYS A 75 -19.57 7.72 -31.85
CA LYS A 75 -20.41 7.97 -33.03
C LYS A 75 -21.64 7.06 -33.10
N ASN A 76 -21.48 5.78 -32.73
CA ASN A 76 -22.52 4.76 -32.91
C ASN A 76 -23.44 4.55 -31.69
N SER A 77 -23.24 5.27 -30.59
CA SER A 77 -23.90 4.97 -29.29
C SER A 77 -25.27 5.62 -29.05
N GLY A 78 -25.81 6.41 -29.99
CA GLY A 78 -27.08 7.12 -29.76
C GLY A 78 -27.06 8.03 -28.51
N VAL A 79 -28.21 8.27 -27.88
CA VAL A 79 -28.38 9.24 -26.77
C VAL A 79 -27.82 8.74 -25.42
N ASN A 80 -27.58 7.42 -25.25
CA ASN A 80 -27.12 6.83 -23.98
C ASN A 80 -25.72 6.19 -24.13
N ILE A 81 -24.69 7.03 -24.11
CA ILE A 81 -23.29 6.60 -24.23
C ILE A 81 -22.78 6.10 -22.86
N ASN A 82 -22.93 4.79 -22.61
CA ASN A 82 -22.45 4.12 -21.38
C ASN A 82 -20.93 3.82 -21.42
N LEU A 83 -20.13 4.79 -21.83
CA LEU A 83 -18.69 4.64 -22.04
C LEU A 83 -17.91 5.43 -20.99
N GLY A 84 -16.87 4.84 -20.42
CA GLY A 84 -15.85 5.53 -19.61
C GLY A 84 -14.48 5.17 -20.15
N TYR A 85 -13.54 6.11 -20.14
CA TYR A 85 -12.17 5.82 -20.55
C TYR A 85 -11.13 6.57 -19.71
N PHE A 86 -9.93 6.01 -19.67
CA PHE A 86 -8.79 6.58 -18.98
C PHE A 86 -7.49 6.23 -19.71
N PHE A 87 -6.55 7.16 -19.72
CA PHE A 87 -5.23 6.98 -20.34
C PHE A 87 -4.17 7.01 -19.25
N CYS A 88 -3.56 5.86 -18.96
CA CYS A 88 -2.43 5.82 -18.06
C CYS A 88 -1.20 6.45 -18.73
N GLN A 89 -0.37 7.13 -17.93
CA GLN A 89 0.92 7.62 -18.39
C GLN A 89 1.93 7.45 -17.26
N ALA A 90 2.89 6.54 -17.40
CA ALA A 90 3.85 6.20 -16.33
C ALA A 90 4.66 7.42 -15.92
N THR A 91 4.97 8.27 -16.90
CA THR A 91 5.69 9.50 -16.68
C THR A 91 4.86 10.58 -15.99
N ASP A 92 3.54 10.47 -15.82
CA ASP A 92 2.70 11.48 -15.16
C ASP A 92 2.04 10.95 -13.88
N SER A 93 2.54 11.41 -12.72
CA SER A 93 2.06 11.03 -11.39
C SER A 93 0.57 11.28 -11.11
N ARG A 94 -0.10 12.10 -11.92
CA ARG A 94 -1.54 12.36 -11.80
C ARG A 94 -2.38 11.19 -12.34
N ILE A 95 -1.82 10.41 -13.25
CA ILE A 95 -2.53 9.39 -14.05
C ILE A 95 -1.79 8.05 -14.11
N ASN A 96 -0.93 7.74 -13.14
CA ASN A 96 -0.17 6.49 -13.05
C ASN A 96 -0.55 5.58 -11.86
N THR A 97 -1.69 5.83 -11.19
CA THR A 97 -2.14 5.05 -10.03
C THR A 97 -3.48 4.36 -10.27
N ALA A 98 -3.73 3.24 -9.58
CA ALA A 98 -5.02 2.55 -9.65
C ALA A 98 -6.20 3.48 -9.25
N ALA A 99 -6.00 4.30 -8.22
CA ALA A 99 -6.99 5.28 -7.76
C ALA A 99 -7.31 6.32 -8.85
N SER A 100 -6.30 6.87 -9.55
CA SER A 100 -6.53 7.81 -10.65
C SER A 100 -7.33 7.19 -11.80
N VAL A 101 -7.06 5.92 -12.15
CA VAL A 101 -7.80 5.21 -13.20
C VAL A 101 -9.29 5.11 -12.84
N VAL A 102 -9.60 4.61 -11.63
CA VAL A 102 -10.99 4.43 -11.20
C VAL A 102 -11.70 5.77 -11.06
N ALA A 103 -11.03 6.78 -10.50
CA ALA A 103 -11.55 8.14 -10.39
C ALA A 103 -11.90 8.73 -11.76
N GLY A 104 -11.01 8.59 -12.75
CA GLY A 104 -11.23 9.06 -14.11
C GLY A 104 -12.38 8.33 -14.80
N LEU A 105 -12.50 7.00 -14.62
CA LEU A 105 -13.64 6.24 -15.16
C LEU A 105 -14.97 6.67 -14.55
N ILE A 106 -15.03 6.90 -13.23
CA ILE A 106 -16.20 7.45 -12.55
C ILE A 106 -16.55 8.83 -13.14
N PHE A 107 -15.55 9.69 -13.28
CA PHE A 107 -15.71 11.03 -13.85
C PHE A 107 -16.31 10.95 -15.27
N SER A 108 -15.76 10.10 -16.15
CA SER A 108 -16.24 9.94 -17.52
C SER A 108 -17.69 9.49 -17.58
N LEU A 109 -18.07 8.52 -16.75
CA LEU A 109 -19.43 7.98 -16.74
C LEU A 109 -20.44 8.99 -16.17
N ILE A 110 -20.10 9.70 -15.09
CA ILE A 110 -20.98 10.72 -14.50
C ILE A 110 -21.17 11.91 -15.44
N LYS A 111 -20.11 12.36 -16.13
CA LYS A 111 -20.20 13.48 -17.08
C LYS A 111 -21.16 13.16 -18.25
N ARG A 112 -21.27 11.88 -18.64
CA ARG A 112 -22.21 11.38 -19.66
C ARG A 112 -23.61 11.10 -19.13
N HIS A 113 -23.75 10.87 -17.83
CA HIS A 113 -25.04 10.68 -17.16
C HIS A 113 -25.20 11.64 -15.96
N PRO A 114 -25.37 12.97 -16.20
CA PRO A 114 -25.45 13.96 -15.12
C PRO A 114 -26.56 13.69 -14.11
N ALA A 115 -27.64 13.02 -14.52
CA ALA A 115 -28.74 12.62 -13.65
C ALA A 115 -28.32 11.70 -12.48
N LEU A 116 -27.21 10.97 -12.62
CA LEU A 116 -26.68 10.08 -11.58
C LEU A 116 -25.83 10.80 -10.54
N LEU A 117 -25.45 12.06 -10.78
CA LEU A 117 -24.60 12.83 -9.87
C LEU A 117 -25.26 12.98 -8.50
N SER A 118 -26.51 13.45 -8.45
CA SER A 118 -27.22 13.70 -7.19
C SER A 118 -27.44 12.42 -6.34
N PRO A 119 -27.94 11.30 -6.91
CA PRO A 119 -28.03 10.02 -6.18
C PRO A 119 -26.70 9.52 -5.62
N ILE A 120 -25.62 9.58 -6.41
CA ILE A 120 -24.31 9.08 -5.99
C ILE A 120 -23.69 9.98 -4.91
N CYS A 121 -23.83 11.31 -5.05
CA CYS A 121 -23.35 12.26 -4.05
C CYS A 121 -24.01 11.98 -2.70
N LYS A 122 -25.35 11.85 -2.66
CA LYS A 122 -26.10 11.57 -1.41
C LYS A 122 -25.70 10.24 -0.77
N LYS A 123 -25.44 9.20 -1.57
CA LYS A 123 -25.08 7.88 -1.05
C LYS A 123 -23.68 7.84 -0.42
N HIS A 124 -22.76 8.66 -0.90
CA HIS A 124 -21.34 8.61 -0.52
C HIS A 124 -20.85 9.85 0.22
N GLU A 125 -21.73 10.78 0.59
CA GLU A 125 -21.39 12.09 1.16
C GLU A 125 -20.42 11.99 2.35
N ASP A 126 -20.70 11.10 3.30
CA ASP A 126 -19.90 10.88 4.50
C ASP A 126 -18.48 10.36 4.20
N ASN A 127 -18.32 9.66 3.07
CA ASN A 127 -17.07 8.99 2.70
C ASN A 127 -16.15 9.87 1.83
N LEU A 128 -16.65 10.98 1.27
CA LEU A 128 -15.87 11.85 0.37
C LEU A 128 -14.67 12.51 1.07
N SER A 129 -14.74 12.71 2.38
CA SER A 129 -13.64 13.22 3.20
C SER A 129 -12.42 12.29 3.20
N GLN A 130 -12.62 10.99 2.92
CA GLN A 130 -11.58 9.96 2.95
C GLN A 130 -10.86 9.78 1.60
N LEU A 131 -11.26 10.50 0.55
CA LEU A 131 -10.63 10.43 -0.79
C LEU A 131 -9.18 10.93 -0.82
N ASN A 132 -8.76 11.71 0.17
CA ASN A 132 -7.38 12.21 0.31
C ASN A 132 -6.53 11.39 1.30
N GLY A 133 -7.03 10.24 1.75
CA GLY A 133 -6.39 9.39 2.75
C GLY A 133 -6.18 7.94 2.29
N PRO A 134 -5.71 7.06 3.19
CA PRO A 134 -5.40 5.66 2.85
C PRO A 134 -6.62 4.83 2.41
N ASN A 135 -7.84 5.33 2.70
CA ASN A 135 -9.09 4.66 2.32
C ASN A 135 -9.60 5.08 0.92
N ALA A 136 -8.90 5.98 0.22
CA ALA A 136 -9.34 6.52 -1.06
C ALA A 136 -9.69 5.42 -2.09
N TRP A 137 -8.84 4.39 -2.20
CA TRP A 137 -9.07 3.26 -3.10
C TRP A 137 -10.38 2.52 -2.80
N ALA A 138 -10.67 2.26 -1.51
CA ALA A 138 -11.87 1.55 -1.10
C ALA A 138 -13.13 2.36 -1.41
N VAL A 139 -13.10 3.67 -1.13
CA VAL A 139 -14.20 4.60 -1.43
C VAL A 139 -14.46 4.66 -2.94
N LEU A 140 -13.42 4.85 -3.75
CA LEU A 140 -13.53 4.89 -5.21
C LEU A 140 -14.07 3.57 -5.78
N CYS A 141 -13.61 2.43 -5.27
CA CYS A 141 -14.15 1.12 -5.67
C CYS A 141 -15.65 0.99 -5.37
N ASN A 142 -16.10 1.48 -4.22
CA ASN A 142 -17.51 1.41 -3.85
C ASN A 142 -18.37 2.32 -4.73
N ILE A 143 -17.92 3.55 -4.99
CA ILE A 143 -18.59 4.48 -5.91
C ILE A 143 -18.68 3.86 -7.31
N PHE A 144 -17.59 3.30 -7.85
CA PHE A 144 -17.57 2.67 -9.17
C PHE A 144 -18.50 1.45 -9.27
N LYS A 145 -18.49 0.58 -8.25
CA LYS A 145 -19.39 -0.59 -8.20
C LYS A 145 -20.86 -0.19 -8.12
N ASP A 146 -21.18 0.87 -7.40
CA ASP A 146 -22.54 1.38 -7.32
C ASP A 146 -22.97 1.99 -8.66
N LEU A 147 -22.10 2.80 -9.26
CA LEU A 147 -22.37 3.45 -10.54
C LEU A 147 -22.67 2.42 -11.64
N THR A 148 -21.91 1.32 -11.69
CA THR A 148 -22.09 0.23 -12.66
C THR A 148 -23.30 -0.68 -12.38
N GLN A 149 -24.06 -0.43 -11.30
CA GLN A 149 -25.29 -1.17 -10.96
C GLN A 149 -26.58 -0.41 -11.29
N TYR A 150 -26.52 0.88 -11.59
CA TYR A 150 -27.70 1.65 -11.97
C TYR A 150 -28.28 1.15 -13.29
N SER A 151 -29.60 0.96 -13.33
CA SER A 151 -30.33 0.51 -14.53
C SER A 151 -30.21 1.47 -15.71
N THR A 152 -29.89 2.75 -15.45
CA THR A 152 -29.59 3.78 -16.46
C THR A 152 -28.33 3.44 -17.27
N ILE A 153 -27.33 2.79 -16.65
CA ILE A 153 -26.08 2.39 -17.30
C ILE A 153 -26.14 0.89 -17.59
N GLN A 154 -26.83 0.51 -18.66
CA GLN A 154 -26.85 -0.88 -19.11
C GLN A 154 -25.54 -1.24 -19.82
N TYR A 155 -24.85 -2.26 -19.30
CA TYR A 155 -23.60 -2.80 -19.86
C TYR A 155 -22.52 -1.72 -20.11
N PRO A 156 -22.02 -1.05 -19.06
CA PRO A 156 -20.98 -0.04 -19.21
C PRO A 156 -19.74 -0.59 -19.92
N VAL A 157 -19.21 0.19 -20.85
CA VAL A 157 -17.93 -0.05 -21.50
C VAL A 157 -16.88 0.81 -20.81
N CYS A 158 -15.83 0.19 -20.27
CA CYS A 158 -14.71 0.88 -19.65
C CYS A 158 -13.43 0.60 -20.43
N ILE A 159 -12.75 1.65 -20.87
CA ILE A 159 -11.53 1.57 -21.67
C ILE A 159 -10.35 2.10 -20.86
N VAL A 160 -9.27 1.34 -20.75
CA VAL A 160 -8.04 1.77 -20.07
C VAL A 160 -6.86 1.57 -21.02
N ASP A 161 -6.24 2.67 -21.42
CA ASP A 161 -5.00 2.64 -22.21
C ASP A 161 -3.77 2.52 -21.29
N ALA A 162 -2.78 1.77 -21.74
CA ALA A 162 -1.48 1.58 -21.10
C ALA A 162 -1.59 1.10 -19.64
N LEU A 163 -2.34 0.02 -19.39
CA LEU A 163 -2.53 -0.55 -18.05
C LEU A 163 -1.21 -0.89 -17.34
N ASP A 164 -0.17 -1.23 -18.10
CA ASP A 164 1.18 -1.45 -17.58
C ASP A 164 1.86 -0.19 -17.03
N GLU A 165 1.40 0.99 -17.42
CA GLU A 165 1.89 2.28 -16.94
C GLU A 165 1.23 2.73 -15.62
N CYS A 166 0.35 1.89 -15.06
CA CYS A 166 -0.14 2.01 -13.68
C CYS A 166 0.95 1.52 -12.71
N GLU A 167 1.93 2.36 -12.37
CA GLU A 167 3.06 1.99 -11.53
C GLU A 167 2.65 1.54 -10.11
N HIS A 168 1.65 2.21 -9.53
CA HIS A 168 1.20 1.94 -8.16
C HIS A 168 -0.13 1.17 -8.16
N ASP A 169 -0.20 0.09 -7.37
CA ASP A 169 -1.43 -0.68 -7.11
C ASP A 169 -2.08 -1.35 -8.33
N CYS A 170 -1.34 -1.61 -9.41
CA CYS A 170 -1.88 -2.30 -10.60
C CYS A 170 -2.57 -3.63 -10.24
N LYS A 171 -2.05 -4.37 -9.25
CA LYS A 171 -2.69 -5.60 -8.74
C LYS A 171 -4.10 -5.35 -8.17
N LEU A 172 -4.32 -4.22 -7.50
CA LEU A 172 -5.64 -3.84 -6.98
C LEU A 172 -6.59 -3.52 -8.14
N LEU A 173 -6.12 -2.79 -9.15
CA LEU A 173 -6.89 -2.49 -10.36
C LEU A 173 -7.29 -3.76 -11.12
N LEU A 174 -6.35 -4.69 -11.32
CA LEU A 174 -6.62 -6.01 -11.91
C LEU A 174 -7.70 -6.77 -11.12
N SER A 175 -7.63 -6.76 -9.78
CA SER A 175 -8.65 -7.39 -8.93
C SER A 175 -10.04 -6.78 -9.15
N LEU A 176 -10.15 -5.46 -9.30
CA LEU A 176 -11.40 -4.78 -9.59
C LEU A 176 -11.94 -5.15 -10.98
N ILE A 177 -11.09 -5.15 -12.00
CA ILE A 177 -11.45 -5.54 -13.37
C ILE A 177 -12.01 -6.97 -13.39
N VAL A 178 -11.29 -7.92 -12.78
CA VAL A 178 -11.75 -9.32 -12.68
C VAL A 178 -13.12 -9.40 -12.02
N LYS A 179 -13.32 -8.75 -10.86
CA LYS A 179 -14.58 -8.77 -10.11
C LYS A 179 -15.75 -8.13 -10.86
N THR A 180 -15.49 -7.15 -11.72
CA THR A 180 -16.52 -6.37 -12.43
C THR A 180 -16.74 -6.83 -13.86
N SER A 181 -15.84 -7.65 -14.43
CA SER A 181 -15.94 -8.24 -15.78
C SER A 181 -17.26 -9.00 -16.03
N GLY A 182 -17.93 -9.39 -14.93
CA GLY A 182 -19.30 -9.88 -14.85
C GLY A 182 -20.33 -9.00 -15.57
N ARG A 183 -20.21 -7.68 -15.40
CA ARG A 183 -21.23 -6.67 -15.75
C ARG A 183 -20.69 -5.52 -16.60
N VAL A 184 -19.39 -5.25 -16.49
CA VAL A 184 -18.67 -4.19 -17.21
C VAL A 184 -17.90 -4.82 -18.37
N LYS A 185 -18.01 -4.24 -19.57
CA LYS A 185 -17.17 -4.60 -20.71
C LYS A 185 -15.88 -3.80 -20.65
N TRP A 186 -14.77 -4.49 -20.41
CA TRP A 186 -13.46 -3.87 -20.35
C TRP A 186 -12.74 -3.99 -21.69
N LEU A 187 -12.17 -2.88 -22.15
CA LEU A 187 -11.19 -2.84 -23.22
C LEU A 187 -9.88 -2.28 -22.66
N LEU A 188 -8.82 -3.07 -22.69
CA LEU A 188 -7.58 -2.75 -22.01
C LEU A 188 -6.44 -2.79 -23.02
N SER A 189 -5.53 -1.82 -22.99
CA SER A 189 -4.27 -1.89 -23.71
C SER A 189 -3.10 -2.05 -22.74
N SER A 190 -2.09 -2.83 -23.10
CA SER A 190 -0.82 -2.84 -22.37
C SER A 190 0.35 -3.38 -23.20
N ARG A 191 1.56 -3.32 -22.66
CA ARG A 191 2.68 -4.16 -23.10
C ARG A 191 2.45 -5.64 -22.75
N ASN A 192 3.26 -6.53 -23.35
CA ASN A 192 3.20 -7.96 -23.09
C ASN A 192 3.86 -8.32 -21.74
N ILE A 193 3.13 -8.07 -20.64
CA ILE A 193 3.61 -8.28 -19.25
C ILE A 193 2.96 -9.52 -18.63
N LYS A 194 3.81 -10.45 -18.16
CA LYS A 194 3.39 -11.73 -17.56
C LYS A 194 2.50 -11.56 -16.34
N ASP A 195 2.70 -10.52 -15.54
CA ASP A 195 1.90 -10.29 -14.32
C ASP A 195 0.46 -9.83 -14.63
N ILE A 196 0.26 -9.04 -15.69
CA ILE A 196 -1.09 -8.70 -16.18
C ILE A 196 -1.77 -9.96 -16.70
N GLU A 197 -1.06 -10.77 -17.49
CA GLU A 197 -1.58 -12.05 -18.00
C GLU A 197 -2.01 -12.98 -16.86
N ARG A 198 -1.17 -13.13 -15.82
CA ARG A 198 -1.48 -13.88 -14.60
C ARG A 198 -2.71 -13.33 -13.89
N GLY A 199 -2.82 -12.02 -13.77
CA GLY A 199 -3.97 -11.34 -13.17
C GLY A 199 -5.30 -11.68 -13.85
N PHE A 200 -5.29 -11.85 -15.18
CA PHE A 200 -6.50 -12.22 -15.93
C PHE A 200 -6.79 -13.73 -15.97
N ARG A 201 -5.93 -14.61 -15.43
CA ARG A 201 -6.18 -16.07 -15.46
C ARG A 201 -7.40 -16.51 -14.66
N SER A 202 -7.83 -15.71 -13.68
CA SER A 202 -9.05 -15.94 -12.91
C SER A 202 -10.34 -15.64 -13.69
N ILE A 203 -10.24 -15.03 -14.89
CA ILE A 203 -11.39 -14.77 -15.76
C ILE A 203 -11.59 -16.00 -16.65
N GLU A 204 -12.83 -16.45 -16.78
CA GLU A 204 -13.19 -17.56 -17.66
C GLU A 204 -12.68 -17.33 -19.10
N PRO A 205 -12.09 -18.34 -19.78
CA PRO A 205 -11.51 -18.18 -21.11
C PRO A 205 -12.49 -17.63 -22.15
N SER A 206 -13.76 -18.00 -22.08
CA SER A 206 -14.83 -17.52 -22.97
C SER A 206 -15.15 -16.03 -22.81
N ARG A 207 -14.69 -15.40 -21.72
CA ARG A 207 -14.92 -13.99 -21.38
C ARG A 207 -13.66 -13.13 -21.52
N ARG A 208 -12.51 -13.76 -21.73
CA ARG A 208 -11.19 -13.14 -21.82
C ARG A 208 -10.65 -13.30 -23.23
N LEU A 209 -10.82 -12.25 -24.02
CA LEU A 209 -10.29 -12.16 -25.38
C LEU A 209 -8.97 -11.38 -25.34
N SER A 210 -7.99 -11.80 -26.13
CA SER A 210 -6.70 -11.12 -26.21
C SER A 210 -6.29 -10.97 -27.67
N LEU A 211 -5.93 -9.76 -28.06
CA LEU A 211 -5.45 -9.44 -29.40
C LEU A 211 -4.00 -8.99 -29.30
N GLU A 212 -3.09 -9.71 -29.96
CA GLU A 212 -1.69 -9.31 -30.04
C GLU A 212 -1.41 -8.56 -31.35
N LEU A 213 -0.83 -7.36 -31.24
CA LEU A 213 -0.44 -6.56 -32.40
C LEU A 213 0.68 -7.24 -33.22
N LYS A 214 1.50 -8.08 -32.58
CA LYS A 214 2.54 -8.86 -33.26
C LYS A 214 1.96 -9.96 -34.14
N GLU A 215 0.88 -10.61 -33.70
CA GLU A 215 0.15 -11.62 -34.49
C GLU A 215 -0.62 -10.96 -35.65
N ASN A 216 -0.85 -9.64 -35.57
CA ASN A 216 -1.49 -8.83 -36.59
C ASN A 216 -0.50 -7.88 -37.31
N ALA A 217 0.79 -8.26 -37.39
CA ALA A 217 1.86 -7.39 -37.88
C ALA A 217 1.62 -6.82 -39.28
N GLU A 218 0.99 -7.58 -40.18
CA GLU A 218 0.64 -7.09 -41.54
C GLU A 218 -0.35 -5.93 -41.50
N ASN A 219 -1.39 -6.01 -40.66
CA ASN A 219 -2.38 -4.94 -40.51
C ASN A 219 -1.76 -3.70 -39.85
N VAL A 220 -0.88 -3.90 -38.87
CA VAL A 220 -0.12 -2.82 -38.24
C VAL A 220 0.82 -2.17 -39.24
N SER A 221 1.51 -2.95 -40.08
CA SER A 221 2.40 -2.42 -41.12
C SER A 221 1.64 -1.58 -42.14
N LYS A 222 0.50 -2.07 -42.65
CA LYS A 222 -0.36 -1.30 -43.56
C LYS A 222 -0.83 0.02 -42.92
N SER A 223 -1.16 -0.01 -41.64
CA SER A 223 -1.57 1.19 -40.89
C SER A 223 -0.43 2.20 -40.75
N VAL A 224 0.80 1.73 -40.53
CA VAL A 224 2.02 2.56 -40.51
C VAL A 224 2.31 3.14 -41.90
N ASP A 225 2.17 2.34 -42.96
CA ASP A 225 2.39 2.79 -44.35
C ASP A 225 1.43 3.92 -44.72
N THR A 226 0.15 3.81 -44.34
CA THR A 226 -0.84 4.88 -44.53
C THR A 226 -0.46 6.14 -43.76
N TYR A 227 0.03 6.00 -42.53
CA TYR A 227 0.50 7.12 -41.73
C TYR A 227 1.73 7.80 -42.35
N ILE A 228 2.69 7.04 -42.87
CA ILE A 228 3.85 7.56 -43.61
C ILE A 228 3.37 8.39 -44.81
N ASN A 229 2.50 7.82 -45.64
CA ASN A 229 2.00 8.50 -46.85
C ASN A 229 1.34 9.84 -46.52
N LYS A 230 0.52 9.87 -45.46
CA LYS A 230 -0.15 11.11 -45.07
C LYS A 230 0.82 12.11 -44.46
N SER A 231 1.74 11.65 -43.62
CA SER A 231 2.70 12.52 -42.93
C SER A 231 3.71 13.17 -43.86
N ILE A 232 4.10 12.50 -44.95
CA ILE A 232 5.03 13.04 -45.96
C ILE A 232 4.43 14.21 -46.74
N GLN A 233 3.11 14.16 -47.00
CA GLN A 233 2.41 15.26 -47.68
C GLN A 233 2.44 16.57 -46.87
N ASP A 234 2.65 16.49 -45.56
CA ASP A 234 2.66 17.63 -44.65
C ASP A 234 4.09 18.16 -44.38
N ILE A 235 5.10 17.75 -45.16
CA ILE A 235 6.49 18.19 -45.01
C ILE A 235 6.83 19.22 -46.09
N GLU A 236 6.97 20.49 -45.69
CA GLU A 236 7.30 21.62 -46.59
C GLU A 236 8.54 21.36 -47.45
N ALA A 237 9.58 20.74 -46.86
CA ALA A 237 10.82 20.41 -47.53
C ALA A 237 10.69 19.34 -48.64
N LEU A 238 9.52 18.72 -48.78
CA LEU A 238 9.22 17.73 -49.81
C LEU A 238 8.17 18.25 -50.80
N GLU A 239 7.65 19.46 -50.63
CA GLU A 239 6.67 20.05 -51.54
C GLU A 239 7.24 20.14 -52.97
N ASP A 240 6.40 19.84 -53.96
CA ASP A 240 6.70 19.89 -55.40
C ASP A 240 7.84 18.97 -55.91
N ASP A 241 8.33 18.01 -55.10
CA ASP A 241 9.33 17.01 -55.49
C ASP A 241 8.83 15.56 -55.32
N GLU A 242 8.06 15.08 -56.32
CA GLU A 242 7.44 13.75 -56.29
C GLU A 242 8.46 12.60 -56.23
N GLU A 243 9.64 12.79 -56.83
CA GLU A 243 10.68 11.76 -56.86
C GLU A 243 11.33 11.60 -55.47
N LEU A 244 11.65 12.72 -54.81
CA LEU A 244 12.17 12.72 -53.44
C LEU A 244 11.12 12.22 -52.44
N GLN A 245 9.85 12.60 -52.60
CA GLN A 245 8.74 12.07 -51.80
C GLN A 245 8.64 10.55 -51.91
N THR A 246 8.72 10.01 -53.13
CA THR A 246 8.60 8.57 -53.39
C THR A 246 9.76 7.82 -52.74
N ARG A 247 11.01 8.24 -52.98
CA ARG A 247 12.20 7.62 -52.39
C ARG A 247 12.23 7.70 -50.86
N THR A 248 11.81 8.84 -50.30
CA THR A 248 11.67 9.03 -48.84
C THR A 248 10.62 8.07 -48.28
N THR A 249 9.45 7.96 -48.93
CA THR A 249 8.37 7.04 -48.53
C THR A 249 8.85 5.60 -48.50
N GLU A 250 9.50 5.13 -49.55
CA GLU A 250 10.00 3.75 -49.66
C GLU A 250 11.04 3.44 -48.59
N THR A 251 11.96 4.36 -48.34
CA THR A 251 13.00 4.19 -47.31
C THR A 251 12.40 4.15 -45.90
N LEU A 252 11.44 5.04 -45.60
CA LEU A 252 10.76 5.03 -44.30
C LEU A 252 9.97 3.75 -44.08
N ARG A 253 9.24 3.25 -45.10
CA ARG A 253 8.50 1.97 -44.99
C ARG A 253 9.43 0.81 -44.69
N LYS A 254 10.57 0.74 -45.38
CA LYS A 254 11.59 -0.29 -45.18
C LYS A 254 12.16 -0.26 -43.75
N LYS A 255 12.49 0.92 -43.23
CA LYS A 255 13.19 1.07 -41.94
C LYS A 255 12.27 1.09 -40.72
N ALA A 256 11.00 1.46 -40.88
CA ALA A 256 10.06 1.62 -39.76
C ALA A 256 9.70 0.32 -39.05
N ASN A 257 9.78 -0.83 -39.75
CA ASN A 257 9.44 -2.15 -39.22
C ASN A 257 8.12 -2.16 -38.43
N GLY A 258 7.08 -1.53 -38.99
CA GLY A 258 5.75 -1.40 -38.38
C GLY A 258 5.74 -0.67 -37.03
N THR A 259 6.55 0.36 -36.83
CA THR A 259 6.65 1.11 -35.55
C THR A 259 6.27 2.58 -35.73
N PHE A 260 5.06 2.96 -35.34
CA PHE A 260 4.55 4.34 -35.43
C PHE A 260 5.45 5.35 -34.72
N LEU A 261 5.96 5.01 -33.53
CA LEU A 261 6.81 5.94 -32.77
C LEU A 261 8.12 6.24 -33.49
N TRP A 262 8.73 5.25 -34.15
CA TRP A 262 9.92 5.46 -34.96
C TRP A 262 9.62 6.43 -36.11
N VAL A 263 8.52 6.20 -36.84
CA VAL A 263 8.10 7.09 -37.94
C VAL A 263 7.84 8.49 -37.45
N THR A 264 7.12 8.64 -36.33
CA THR A 264 6.77 9.96 -35.77
C THR A 264 8.03 10.77 -35.44
N LEU A 265 9.01 10.15 -34.79
CA LEU A 265 10.27 10.80 -34.43
C LEU A 265 11.10 11.19 -35.67
N VAL A 266 11.10 10.35 -36.71
CA VAL A 266 11.82 10.65 -37.96
C VAL A 266 11.11 11.77 -38.73
N ILE A 267 9.78 11.72 -38.87
CA ILE A 267 8.98 12.77 -39.51
C ILE A 267 9.18 14.12 -38.82
N GLU A 268 9.21 14.15 -37.49
CA GLU A 268 9.47 15.39 -36.74
C GLU A 268 10.87 15.98 -37.02
N GLN A 269 11.88 15.13 -37.25
CA GLN A 269 13.19 15.61 -37.69
C GLN A 269 13.15 16.13 -39.13
N LEU A 270 12.43 15.45 -40.02
CA LEU A 270 12.29 15.87 -41.43
C LEU A 270 11.55 17.21 -41.56
N ARG A 271 10.54 17.47 -40.72
CA ARG A 271 9.86 18.78 -40.66
C ARG A 271 10.78 19.94 -40.33
N ASN A 272 11.91 19.67 -39.67
CA ASN A 272 12.92 20.67 -39.32
C ASN A 272 14.16 20.61 -40.23
N THR A 273 14.09 19.91 -41.37
CA THR A 273 15.20 19.68 -42.29
C THR A 273 14.95 20.39 -43.62
N ASP A 274 15.93 21.11 -44.15
CA ASP A 274 15.84 21.71 -45.48
C ASP A 274 15.82 20.64 -46.59
N HIS A 275 15.11 20.89 -47.70
CA HIS A 275 14.96 20.00 -48.87
C HIS A 275 16.26 19.27 -49.26
N ARG A 276 17.38 20.00 -49.34
CA ARG A 276 18.70 19.49 -49.78
C ARG A 276 19.30 18.40 -48.88
N HIS A 277 18.88 18.33 -47.62
CA HIS A 277 19.44 17.39 -46.63
C HIS A 277 18.47 16.24 -46.32
N VAL A 278 17.27 16.22 -46.90
CA VAL A 278 16.25 15.21 -46.57
C VAL A 278 16.76 13.79 -46.85
N GLU A 279 17.31 13.55 -48.05
CA GLU A 279 17.90 12.26 -48.43
C GLU A 279 18.96 11.80 -47.44
N GLU A 280 19.93 12.67 -47.14
CA GLU A 280 21.02 12.37 -46.23
C GLU A 280 20.50 12.02 -44.82
N VAL A 281 19.51 12.79 -44.33
CA VAL A 281 18.91 12.58 -43.02
C VAL A 281 18.19 11.23 -42.96
N VAL A 282 17.37 10.90 -43.97
CA VAL A 282 16.63 9.63 -44.06
C VAL A 282 17.57 8.43 -44.17
N ASP A 283 18.64 8.54 -44.95
CA ASP A 283 19.62 7.47 -45.13
C ASP A 283 20.41 7.18 -43.85
N GLN A 284 20.73 8.21 -43.07
CA GLN A 284 21.38 8.07 -41.76
C GLN A 284 20.47 7.47 -40.68
N MET A 285 19.14 7.47 -40.85
CA MET A 285 18.25 6.89 -39.84
C MET A 285 18.44 5.37 -39.75
N PRO A 286 18.68 4.81 -38.56
CA PRO A 286 18.82 3.37 -38.41
C PRO A 286 17.46 2.67 -38.32
N GLU A 287 17.45 1.38 -38.60
CA GLU A 287 16.27 0.53 -38.38
C GLU A 287 16.04 0.29 -36.89
N GLY A 288 14.79 0.35 -36.46
CA GLY A 288 14.38 0.06 -35.09
C GLY A 288 14.54 1.23 -34.11
N LEU A 289 13.70 1.22 -33.08
CA LEU A 289 13.56 2.33 -32.13
C LEU A 289 14.79 2.50 -31.23
N GLU A 290 15.46 1.42 -30.85
CA GLU A 290 16.63 1.45 -29.97
C GLU A 290 17.82 2.14 -30.66
N ASN A 291 18.11 1.76 -31.91
CA ASN A 291 19.17 2.39 -32.69
C ASN A 291 18.86 3.86 -32.99
N LEU A 292 17.57 4.20 -33.16
CA LEU A 292 17.16 5.60 -33.32
C LEU A 292 17.47 6.41 -32.06
N TYR A 293 17.22 5.88 -30.87
CA TYR A 293 17.61 6.53 -29.62
C TYR A 293 19.13 6.69 -29.49
N ASP A 294 19.92 5.68 -29.88
CA ASP A 294 21.38 5.80 -29.98
C ASP A 294 21.78 7.00 -30.84
N LEU A 295 21.21 7.10 -32.04
CA LEU A 295 21.49 8.20 -32.97
C LEU A 295 21.08 9.56 -32.38
N MET A 296 19.93 9.63 -31.71
CA MET A 296 19.44 10.87 -31.09
C MET A 296 20.36 11.35 -29.96
N ILE A 297 20.81 10.43 -29.10
CA ILE A 297 21.77 10.73 -28.04
C ILE A 297 23.13 11.14 -28.65
N GLN A 298 23.59 10.47 -29.70
CA GLN A 298 24.84 10.80 -30.39
C GLN A 298 24.78 12.19 -31.05
N ARG A 299 23.66 12.54 -31.71
CA ARG A 299 23.45 13.85 -32.33
C ARG A 299 23.33 14.97 -31.30
N ALA A 300 22.64 14.73 -30.19
CA ALA A 300 22.59 15.68 -29.08
C ALA A 300 24.02 15.92 -28.55
N ASN A 301 24.81 14.86 -28.36
CA ASN A 301 26.19 14.98 -27.89
C ASN A 301 27.15 15.62 -28.92
N SER A 302 26.97 15.40 -30.22
CA SER A 302 27.91 15.90 -31.24
C SER A 302 27.91 17.42 -31.36
N LYS A 303 26.76 18.06 -31.13
CA LYS A 303 26.59 19.52 -31.12
C LYS A 303 27.18 20.20 -29.89
N LEU A 304 27.46 19.42 -28.83
CA LEU A 304 27.86 19.92 -27.52
C LEU A 304 29.38 19.91 -27.32
N ARG A 305 29.89 20.89 -26.56
CA ARG A 305 31.29 20.91 -26.11
C ARG A 305 31.54 19.75 -25.16
N GLN A 306 32.80 19.36 -24.97
CA GLN A 306 33.15 18.22 -24.12
C GLN A 306 32.59 18.33 -22.69
N LYS A 307 32.59 19.53 -22.10
CA LYS A 307 31.99 19.80 -20.78
C LYS A 307 30.47 19.59 -20.76
N ASP A 308 29.78 20.03 -21.81
CA ASP A 308 28.32 19.93 -21.93
C ASP A 308 27.86 18.48 -22.18
N ARG A 309 28.68 17.65 -22.84
CA ARG A 309 28.41 16.20 -23.00
C ARG A 309 28.37 15.47 -21.66
N GLU A 310 29.29 15.81 -20.75
CA GLU A 310 29.27 15.25 -19.39
C GLU A 310 28.03 15.69 -18.62
N ALA A 311 27.63 16.96 -18.76
CA ALA A 311 26.42 17.51 -18.17
C ALA A 311 25.16 16.77 -18.64
N CYS A 312 25.00 16.57 -19.95
CA CYS A 312 23.87 15.84 -20.51
C CYS A 312 23.82 14.39 -20.00
N ARG A 313 24.98 13.72 -19.89
CA ARG A 313 25.02 12.37 -19.32
C ARG A 313 24.56 12.35 -17.86
N ILE A 314 25.04 13.28 -17.02
CA ILE A 314 24.63 13.40 -15.61
C ILE A 314 23.15 13.73 -15.50
N LEU A 315 22.64 14.63 -16.33
CA LEU A 315 21.22 14.98 -16.37
C LEU A 315 20.37 13.75 -16.72
N LEU A 316 20.73 13.04 -17.79
CA LEU A 316 20.04 11.83 -18.21
C LEU A 316 20.12 10.73 -17.13
N SER A 317 21.27 10.56 -16.46
CA SER A 317 21.39 9.57 -15.39
C SER A 317 20.48 9.90 -14.20
N ILE A 318 20.41 11.17 -13.78
CA ILE A 318 19.52 11.60 -12.69
C ILE A 318 18.05 11.39 -13.05
N VAL A 319 17.60 11.90 -14.21
CA VAL A 319 16.19 11.83 -14.62
C VAL A 319 15.75 10.38 -14.88
N THR A 320 16.66 9.53 -15.37
CA THR A 320 16.40 8.10 -15.56
C THR A 320 16.28 7.35 -14.24
N THR A 321 17.15 7.65 -13.27
CA THR A 321 17.18 6.98 -11.96
C THR A 321 16.07 7.47 -11.01
N ALA A 322 15.47 8.63 -11.27
CA ALA A 322 14.42 9.17 -10.41
C ALA A 322 13.15 8.29 -10.36
N GLU A 323 12.57 8.17 -9.16
CA GLU A 323 11.33 7.43 -8.86
C GLU A 323 10.08 8.19 -9.35
N ARG A 324 10.20 9.49 -9.61
CA ARG A 324 9.19 10.31 -10.27
C ARG A 324 9.84 11.42 -11.09
N PRO A 325 9.12 12.04 -12.05
CA PRO A 325 9.57 13.28 -12.69
C PRO A 325 10.04 14.32 -11.67
N LEU A 326 11.16 14.97 -11.97
CA LEU A 326 11.79 15.95 -11.10
C LEU A 326 11.37 17.36 -11.48
N HIS A 327 10.97 18.15 -10.48
CA HIS A 327 10.84 19.59 -10.66
C HIS A 327 12.24 20.19 -10.89
N LEU A 328 12.36 21.25 -11.68
CA LEU A 328 13.65 21.83 -12.06
C LEU A 328 14.50 22.26 -10.86
N LYS A 329 13.88 22.75 -9.79
CA LYS A 329 14.60 23.05 -8.53
C LYS A 329 15.11 21.80 -7.80
N GLU A 330 14.44 20.66 -7.91
CA GLU A 330 14.90 19.38 -7.37
C GLU A 330 16.03 18.81 -8.23
N LEU A 331 15.88 18.85 -9.56
CA LEU A 331 16.92 18.46 -10.50
C LEU A 331 18.20 19.28 -10.30
N HIS A 332 18.05 20.58 -10.03
CA HIS A 332 19.15 21.48 -9.71
C HIS A 332 19.97 21.03 -8.49
N VAL A 333 19.33 20.53 -7.43
CA VAL A 333 20.05 20.00 -6.26
C VAL A 333 20.97 18.84 -6.66
N PHE A 334 20.48 17.90 -7.48
CA PHE A 334 21.27 16.76 -7.92
C PHE A 334 22.39 17.13 -8.89
N ILE A 335 22.12 18.01 -9.86
CA ILE A 335 23.13 18.46 -10.82
C ILE A 335 24.24 19.24 -10.10
N CYS A 336 23.90 20.16 -9.19
CA CYS A 336 24.89 20.93 -8.42
C CYS A 336 25.86 20.06 -7.61
N SER A 337 25.39 18.90 -7.15
CA SER A 337 26.19 18.00 -6.32
C SER A 337 27.05 17.03 -7.13
N GLN A 338 26.59 16.65 -8.32
CA GLN A 338 27.24 15.62 -9.14
C GLN A 338 28.10 16.18 -10.27
N TRP A 339 27.93 17.45 -10.61
CA TRP A 339 28.69 18.13 -11.65
C TRP A 339 29.55 19.25 -11.06
N GLU A 340 30.85 18.98 -10.87
CA GLU A 340 31.80 19.85 -10.18
C GLU A 340 31.92 21.25 -10.81
N HIS A 341 31.81 21.35 -12.14
CA HIS A 341 31.90 22.62 -12.86
C HIS A 341 30.60 23.44 -12.86
N TYR A 342 29.47 22.85 -12.45
CA TYR A 342 28.17 23.55 -12.51
C TYR A 342 28.14 24.81 -11.65
N LYS A 343 28.69 24.75 -10.43
CA LYS A 343 28.65 25.85 -9.45
C LYS A 343 29.40 27.11 -9.88
N VAL A 344 30.28 27.00 -10.87
CA VAL A 344 31.15 28.10 -11.34
C VAL A 344 30.67 28.65 -12.68
N ASP A 345 30.25 27.77 -13.59
CA ASP A 345 30.06 28.11 -15.00
C ASP A 345 28.58 28.16 -15.45
N TYR A 346 27.61 27.69 -14.63
CA TYR A 346 26.23 27.46 -15.07
C TYR A 346 25.16 27.93 -14.08
N ASN A 347 23.93 28.13 -14.58
CA ASN A 347 22.75 28.52 -13.82
C ASN A 347 21.50 27.73 -14.25
N MET A 348 20.35 28.05 -13.64
CA MET A 348 19.06 27.37 -13.89
C MET A 348 18.57 27.54 -15.35
N ARG A 349 18.89 28.65 -16.02
CA ARG A 349 18.56 28.87 -17.44
C ARG A 349 19.35 27.91 -18.32
N ASP A 350 20.64 27.74 -18.05
CA ASP A 350 21.48 26.83 -18.82
C ASP A 350 21.01 25.36 -18.67
N MET A 351 20.54 24.99 -17.47
CA MET A 351 19.90 23.69 -17.25
C MET A 351 18.63 23.51 -18.09
N LYS A 352 17.74 24.53 -18.11
CA LYS A 352 16.53 24.49 -18.94
C LYS A 352 16.89 24.35 -20.42
N ASP A 353 17.91 25.05 -20.87
CA ASP A 353 18.34 25.01 -22.28
C ASP A 353 18.96 23.65 -22.61
N MET A 354 19.74 23.03 -21.71
CA MET A 354 20.18 21.63 -21.90
C MET A 354 19.04 20.62 -21.98
N VAL A 355 17.98 20.78 -21.18
CA VAL A 355 16.80 19.90 -21.27
C VAL A 355 16.08 20.11 -22.61
N LYS A 356 16.02 21.35 -23.12
CA LYS A 356 15.45 21.65 -24.45
C LYS A 356 16.30 21.11 -25.59
N ASP A 357 17.63 21.11 -25.45
CA ASP A 357 18.55 20.51 -26.43
C ASP A 357 18.33 18.98 -26.51
N LEU A 358 17.91 18.38 -25.39
CA LEU A 358 17.43 17.00 -25.31
C LEU A 358 15.92 16.88 -25.62
N GLY A 359 15.33 17.87 -26.29
CA GLY A 359 13.90 18.02 -26.55
C GLY A 359 13.27 16.89 -27.37
N SER A 360 14.07 16.01 -27.95
CA SER A 360 13.63 14.80 -28.63
C SER A 360 13.50 13.58 -27.70
N LEU A 361 13.97 13.70 -26.45
CA LEU A 361 13.94 12.68 -25.41
C LEU A 361 13.15 13.14 -24.17
N LEU A 362 13.29 14.42 -23.83
CA LEU A 362 12.74 15.06 -22.65
C LEU A 362 11.84 16.25 -23.01
N SER A 363 10.90 16.56 -22.14
CA SER A 363 10.07 17.76 -22.22
C SER A 363 9.89 18.40 -20.86
N ILE A 364 9.71 19.71 -20.82
CA ILE A 364 9.41 20.46 -19.58
C ILE A 364 7.92 20.82 -19.58
N ARG A 365 7.21 20.49 -18.50
CA ARG A 365 5.82 20.88 -18.26
C ARG A 365 5.68 21.31 -16.81
N ASP A 366 5.09 22.48 -16.56
CA ASP A 366 4.94 23.03 -15.20
C ASP A 366 6.24 22.97 -14.39
N GLU A 367 7.34 23.40 -15.01
CA GLU A 367 8.70 23.38 -14.43
C GLU A 367 9.17 21.98 -13.97
N THR A 368 8.57 20.91 -14.51
CA THR A 368 8.89 19.50 -14.23
C THR A 368 9.36 18.79 -15.50
N VAL A 369 10.39 17.96 -15.38
CA VAL A 369 11.04 17.27 -16.52
C VAL A 369 10.46 15.87 -16.71
N TYR A 370 9.95 15.60 -17.91
CA TYR A 370 9.30 14.34 -18.30
C TYR A 370 10.02 13.69 -19.48
N PHE A 371 10.09 12.37 -19.49
CA PHE A 371 10.37 11.64 -20.73
C PHE A 371 9.18 11.78 -21.68
N ILE A 372 9.47 12.03 -22.96
CA ILE A 372 8.43 12.11 -24.01
C ILE A 372 7.72 10.77 -24.15
N HIS A 373 8.45 9.67 -24.01
CA HIS A 373 7.89 8.33 -24.05
C HIS A 373 8.62 7.38 -23.10
N GLN A 374 7.88 6.49 -22.42
CA GLN A 374 8.44 5.55 -21.45
C GLN A 374 9.53 4.64 -22.04
N SER A 375 9.45 4.29 -23.33
CA SER A 375 10.50 3.50 -24.01
C SER A 375 11.86 4.18 -24.04
N VAL A 376 11.94 5.51 -23.91
CA VAL A 376 13.21 6.22 -23.79
C VAL A 376 13.86 5.87 -22.45
N LYS A 377 13.10 5.94 -21.35
CA LYS A 377 13.56 5.53 -20.01
C LYS A 377 13.99 4.07 -20.00
N ASP A 378 13.20 3.18 -20.60
CA ASP A 378 13.51 1.75 -20.68
C ASP A 378 14.80 1.48 -21.46
N TYR A 379 15.00 2.18 -22.58
CA TYR A 379 16.21 2.10 -23.37
C TYR A 379 17.45 2.60 -22.60
N MET A 380 17.31 3.68 -21.81
CA MET A 380 18.39 4.18 -20.96
C MET A 380 18.78 3.21 -19.84
N VAL A 381 17.81 2.51 -19.25
CA VAL A 381 18.06 1.48 -18.22
C VAL A 381 18.54 0.15 -18.81
N GLY A 382 18.19 -0.14 -20.07
CA GLY A 382 18.59 -1.35 -20.79
C GLY A 382 19.85 -1.14 -21.64
N ASN A 383 19.65 -0.92 -22.94
CA ASN A 383 20.72 -0.94 -23.94
C ASN A 383 21.78 0.14 -23.71
N ALA A 384 21.37 1.36 -23.33
CA ALA A 384 22.29 2.47 -23.09
C ALA A 384 22.83 2.53 -21.65
N ALA A 385 22.54 1.53 -20.81
CA ALA A 385 22.90 1.55 -19.38
C ALA A 385 24.39 1.76 -19.14
N LYS A 386 25.26 1.15 -19.95
CA LYS A 386 26.73 1.31 -19.80
C LYS A 386 27.21 2.72 -20.13
N THR A 387 26.55 3.38 -21.07
CA THR A 387 26.88 4.75 -21.51
C THR A 387 26.37 5.78 -20.51
N ILE A 388 25.12 5.62 -20.05
CA ILE A 388 24.47 6.53 -19.11
C ILE A 388 24.97 6.32 -17.67
N PHE A 389 25.23 5.08 -17.29
CA PHE A 389 25.72 4.70 -15.95
C PHE A 389 27.08 3.99 -16.02
N PRO A 390 28.20 4.71 -16.27
CA PRO A 390 29.53 4.09 -16.35
C PRO A 390 29.94 3.28 -15.12
N LYS A 391 29.40 3.64 -13.95
CA LYS A 391 29.64 2.97 -12.66
C LYS A 391 28.48 2.06 -12.21
N GLY A 392 27.49 1.85 -13.07
CA GLY A 392 26.25 1.12 -12.77
C GLY A 392 25.13 2.02 -12.23
N ILE A 393 23.89 1.59 -12.43
CA ILE A 393 22.70 2.33 -11.98
C ILE A 393 22.60 2.38 -10.45
N GLU A 394 23.11 1.35 -9.76
CA GLU A 394 23.16 1.28 -8.30
C GLU A 394 24.08 2.37 -7.73
N TYR A 395 25.18 2.70 -8.41
CA TYR A 395 26.03 3.83 -8.02
C TYR A 395 25.29 5.16 -8.16
N GLN A 396 24.46 5.31 -9.19
CA GLN A 396 23.64 6.51 -9.36
C GLN A 396 22.59 6.62 -8.25
N HIS A 397 21.92 5.51 -7.88
CA HIS A 397 21.05 5.48 -6.71
C HIS A 397 21.79 5.89 -5.43
N TYR A 398 22.98 5.32 -5.18
CA TYR A 398 23.83 5.73 -4.05
C TYR A 398 24.12 7.24 -4.06
N LYS A 399 24.50 7.80 -5.21
CA LYS A 399 24.81 9.24 -5.33
C LYS A 399 23.60 10.13 -5.10
N MET A 400 22.42 9.72 -5.54
CA MET A 400 21.18 10.42 -5.25
C MET A 400 20.84 10.36 -3.75
N ALA A 401 21.09 9.24 -3.06
CA ALA A 401 20.90 9.15 -1.62
C ALA A 401 21.86 10.08 -0.85
N GLU A 402 23.15 10.03 -1.18
CA GLU A 402 24.19 10.90 -0.59
C GLU A 402 23.86 12.39 -0.79
N THR A 403 23.55 12.79 -2.02
CA THR A 403 23.15 14.17 -2.34
C THR A 403 21.90 14.59 -1.56
N SER A 404 20.94 13.68 -1.40
CA SER A 404 19.71 13.96 -0.65
C SER A 404 19.99 14.20 0.84
N LEU A 405 20.86 13.40 1.44
CA LEU A 405 21.27 13.57 2.83
C LEU A 405 21.98 14.91 3.05
N ASP A 406 22.91 15.28 2.17
CA ASP A 406 23.63 16.56 2.24
C ASP A 406 22.69 17.77 2.06
N ALA A 407 21.84 17.74 1.04
CA ALA A 407 20.90 18.83 0.77
C ALA A 407 19.90 19.02 1.92
N MET A 408 19.35 17.91 2.45
CA MET A 408 18.46 17.98 3.60
C MET A 408 19.18 18.44 4.86
N SER A 409 20.43 18.04 5.10
CA SER A 409 21.22 18.51 6.25
C SER A 409 21.42 20.02 6.24
N CYS A 410 21.51 20.62 5.05
CA CYS A 410 21.72 22.06 4.87
C CYS A 410 20.42 22.88 4.95
N ILE A 411 19.29 22.32 4.49
CA ILE A 411 18.03 23.07 4.32
C ILE A 411 17.01 22.77 5.42
N LEU A 412 16.93 21.51 5.89
CA LEU A 412 15.97 21.16 6.93
C LEU A 412 16.34 21.81 8.26
N ARG A 413 15.39 22.55 8.82
CA ARG A 413 15.45 23.10 10.18
C ARG A 413 14.16 22.80 10.92
N HIS A 414 14.23 22.89 12.24
CA HIS A 414 13.05 22.84 13.11
C HIS A 414 12.03 23.91 12.69
N ASN A 415 10.77 23.50 12.53
CA ASN A 415 9.66 24.39 12.16
C ASN A 415 9.95 25.12 10.85
N ILE A 416 10.17 24.37 9.77
CA ILE A 416 10.69 24.91 8.51
C ILE A 416 9.72 25.91 7.85
N TYR A 417 8.43 25.81 8.16
CA TYR A 417 7.39 26.75 7.69
C TYR A 417 7.10 27.90 8.67
N ASP A 418 7.89 28.03 9.75
CA ASP A 418 7.74 29.07 10.78
C ASP A 418 6.29 29.19 11.31
N LEU A 419 5.66 28.06 11.60
CA LEU A 419 4.28 27.99 12.09
C LEU A 419 4.20 28.45 13.55
N ASN A 420 3.23 29.31 13.84
CA ASN A 420 3.07 29.93 15.16
C ASN A 420 2.33 29.04 16.19
N ASP A 421 1.44 28.16 15.72
CA ASP A 421 0.62 27.30 16.58
C ASP A 421 1.10 25.83 16.50
N PRO A 422 1.68 25.27 17.57
CA PRO A 422 2.07 23.86 17.64
C PRO A 422 0.94 22.85 17.46
N GLN A 423 -0.32 23.26 17.63
CA GLN A 423 -1.49 22.40 17.49
C GLN A 423 -2.11 22.46 16.09
N ILE A 424 -1.60 23.32 15.21
CA ILE A 424 -2.13 23.49 13.87
C ILE A 424 -2.21 22.13 13.16
N ARG A 425 -3.40 21.82 12.67
CA ARG A 425 -3.62 20.56 11.97
C ARG A 425 -2.91 20.61 10.64
N ALA A 426 -2.26 19.52 10.30
CA ALA A 426 -1.54 19.35 9.08
C ALA A 426 -2.43 19.79 7.90
N SER A 427 -3.69 19.33 7.82
CA SER A 427 -4.67 19.68 6.78
C SER A 427 -4.97 21.17 6.60
N ALA A 428 -4.70 22.01 7.60
CA ALA A 428 -4.90 23.46 7.55
C ALA A 428 -3.63 24.23 7.14
N ILE A 429 -2.47 23.56 7.05
CA ILE A 429 -1.21 24.16 6.66
C ILE A 429 -1.12 24.23 5.13
N THR A 430 -0.82 25.42 4.61
CA THR A 430 -0.47 25.65 3.20
C THR A 430 1.03 25.97 3.08
N PRO A 431 1.72 25.49 2.03
CA PRO A 431 3.12 25.85 1.81
C PRO A 431 3.31 27.37 1.70
N PRO A 432 4.33 27.95 2.36
CA PRO A 432 4.64 29.37 2.23
C PRO A 432 5.18 29.68 0.83
N SER A 433 5.22 30.97 0.46
CA SER A 433 5.80 31.44 -0.80
C SER A 433 6.99 32.37 -0.50
N PRO A 434 8.23 31.99 -0.88
CA PRO A 434 8.63 30.75 -1.54
C PRO A 434 8.56 29.52 -0.61
N ASP A 435 8.26 28.35 -1.18
CA ASP A 435 8.23 27.09 -0.43
C ASP A 435 9.68 26.59 -0.18
N PRO A 436 10.14 26.53 1.09
CA PRO A 436 11.49 26.10 1.44
C PRO A 436 11.71 24.59 1.25
N LEU A 437 10.65 23.78 1.27
CA LEU A 437 10.76 22.34 1.04
C LEU A 437 10.83 21.99 -0.44
N MET A 438 10.30 22.83 -1.33
CA MET A 438 10.17 22.48 -2.75
C MET A 438 11.49 22.01 -3.40
N PRO A 439 12.66 22.66 -3.20
CA PRO A 439 13.92 22.18 -3.78
C PRO A 439 14.37 20.79 -3.29
N ILE A 440 13.92 20.36 -2.10
CA ILE A 440 14.32 19.10 -1.46
C ILE A 440 13.14 18.13 -1.26
N ALA A 441 11.96 18.42 -1.80
CA ALA A 441 10.76 17.62 -1.55
C ALA A 441 10.97 16.17 -2.05
N TYR A 442 11.61 15.99 -3.21
CA TYR A 442 12.06 14.69 -3.69
C TYR A 442 13.02 14.00 -2.71
N CYS A 443 14.05 14.72 -2.24
CA CYS A 443 15.04 14.20 -1.28
C CYS A 443 14.37 13.70 0.00
N CYS A 444 13.42 14.47 0.56
CA CYS A 444 12.68 14.10 1.77
C CYS A 444 11.95 12.77 1.65
N VAL A 445 11.41 12.45 0.47
CA VAL A 445 10.57 11.27 0.25
C VAL A 445 11.38 10.05 -0.18
N PHE A 446 12.35 10.19 -1.08
CA PHE A 446 12.94 9.06 -1.80
C PHE A 446 14.38 8.71 -1.42
N TRP A 447 15.04 9.45 -0.53
CA TRP A 447 16.44 9.18 -0.19
C TRP A 447 16.68 7.75 0.33
N VAL A 448 15.74 7.19 1.11
CA VAL A 448 15.85 5.81 1.61
C VAL A 448 15.68 4.79 0.50
N GLU A 449 14.80 5.05 -0.47
CA GLU A 449 14.61 4.17 -1.62
C GLU A 449 15.88 4.09 -2.46
N HIS A 450 16.50 5.24 -2.72
CA HIS A 450 17.79 5.32 -3.38
C HIS A 450 18.89 4.63 -2.59
N LEU A 451 18.94 4.80 -1.26
CA LEU A 451 19.91 4.10 -0.42
C LEU A 451 19.69 2.58 -0.49
N TYR A 452 18.44 2.14 -0.43
CA TYR A 452 18.07 0.72 -0.50
C TYR A 452 18.54 0.08 -1.81
N ARG A 453 18.18 0.66 -2.96
CA ARG A 453 18.59 0.17 -4.29
C ARG A 453 20.09 0.25 -4.52
N GLY A 454 20.73 1.33 -4.05
CA GLY A 454 22.18 1.49 -4.13
C GLY A 454 22.96 0.43 -3.32
N CYS A 455 22.32 -0.18 -2.31
CA CYS A 455 22.91 -1.21 -1.46
C CYS A 455 22.65 -2.66 -1.91
N GLU A 456 21.88 -2.91 -2.98
CA GLU A 456 21.54 -4.27 -3.42
C GLU A 456 22.71 -5.01 -4.10
N SER A 457 23.63 -4.30 -4.76
CA SER A 457 24.74 -4.91 -5.50
C SER A 457 25.98 -5.16 -4.62
N ARG A 458 26.65 -6.31 -4.83
CA ARG A 458 27.92 -6.68 -4.17
C ARG A 458 29.14 -5.96 -4.75
N GLY A 459 28.98 -5.19 -5.84
CA GLY A 459 30.09 -4.57 -6.58
C GLY A 459 30.67 -3.29 -5.96
N PHE A 460 29.87 -2.54 -5.19
CA PHE A 460 30.27 -1.26 -4.59
C PHE A 460 30.22 -1.34 -3.06
N LYS A 461 31.32 -0.95 -2.38
CA LYS A 461 31.40 -0.97 -0.90
C LYS A 461 30.59 0.18 -0.30
N THR A 462 29.29 -0.05 -0.11
CA THR A 462 28.40 0.86 0.63
C THR A 462 28.51 0.75 2.15
N ASP A 463 29.36 -0.16 2.64
CA ASP A 463 29.43 -0.48 4.07
C ASP A 463 29.86 0.72 4.92
N LYS A 464 30.66 1.65 4.36
CA LYS A 464 31.05 2.90 5.02
C LYS A 464 29.88 3.78 5.42
N VAL A 465 28.79 3.81 4.65
CA VAL A 465 27.60 4.62 4.99
C VAL A 465 26.98 4.19 6.33
N PHE A 466 27.19 2.94 6.73
CA PHE A 466 26.66 2.36 7.97
C PHE A 466 27.68 2.38 9.12
N GLU A 467 28.81 3.07 8.96
CA GLU A 467 29.76 3.32 10.05
C GLU A 467 29.30 4.50 10.92
N ASP A 468 29.79 4.55 12.16
CA ASP A 468 29.45 5.65 13.08
C ASP A 468 30.08 6.97 12.62
N GLU A 469 29.40 8.09 12.86
CA GLU A 469 29.83 9.46 12.50
C GLU A 469 29.94 9.76 10.98
N GLU A 470 29.64 8.78 10.13
CA GLU A 470 29.48 8.98 8.69
C GLU A 470 28.15 9.69 8.35
N ILE A 471 27.99 10.07 7.08
CA ILE A 471 26.90 10.94 6.59
C ILE A 471 25.50 10.53 7.07
N LEU A 472 25.18 9.24 7.07
CA LEU A 472 23.88 8.74 7.51
C LEU A 472 23.67 8.91 9.02
N HIS A 473 24.66 8.52 9.83
CA HIS A 473 24.55 8.64 11.28
C HIS A 473 24.50 10.11 11.71
N SER A 474 25.34 10.95 11.09
CA SER A 474 25.35 12.40 11.30
C SER A 474 23.98 13.00 10.99
N PHE A 475 23.44 12.77 9.79
CA PHE A 475 22.12 13.24 9.39
C PHE A 475 21.01 12.80 10.35
N LEU A 476 20.99 11.53 10.75
CA LEU A 476 19.98 11.02 11.66
C LEU A 476 20.06 11.68 13.04
N LYS A 477 21.27 11.95 13.55
CA LYS A 477 21.47 12.66 14.83
C LYS A 477 21.00 14.11 14.78
N THR A 478 21.13 14.79 13.65
CA THR A 478 20.89 16.24 13.55
C THR A 478 19.53 16.61 12.95
N ASN A 479 19.04 15.83 11.98
CA ASN A 479 17.91 16.21 11.14
C ASN A 479 16.75 15.21 11.17
N TYR A 480 16.84 14.08 11.90
CA TYR A 480 15.77 13.06 11.90
C TYR A 480 14.38 13.62 12.23
N LEU A 481 14.26 14.51 13.22
CA LEU A 481 12.96 15.14 13.51
C LEU A 481 12.50 16.08 12.39
N ALA A 482 13.38 16.94 11.88
CA ALA A 482 13.04 17.84 10.78
C ALA A 482 12.66 17.06 9.51
N TRP A 483 13.23 15.87 9.31
CA TRP A 483 12.84 14.96 8.25
C TRP A 483 11.41 14.43 8.45
N LEU A 484 11.04 13.96 9.66
CA LEU A 484 9.67 13.55 9.95
C LEU A 484 8.66 14.72 9.81
N GLU A 485 9.04 15.93 10.24
CA GLU A 485 8.25 17.15 10.01
C GLU A 485 8.01 17.35 8.50
N SER A 486 9.06 17.29 7.68
CA SER A 486 8.97 17.47 6.23
C SER A 486 8.05 16.44 5.57
N LEU A 487 8.12 15.17 5.99
CA LEU A 487 7.24 14.11 5.48
C LEU A 487 5.76 14.36 5.84
N ALA A 488 5.49 14.90 7.03
CA ALA A 488 4.14 15.23 7.46
C ALA A 488 3.57 16.44 6.69
N LEU A 489 4.40 17.46 6.46
CA LEU A 489 4.06 18.64 5.64
C LEU A 489 3.80 18.26 4.17
N LEU A 490 4.61 17.36 3.62
CA LEU A 490 4.47 16.82 2.25
C LEU A 490 3.38 15.73 2.12
N ARG A 491 2.67 15.39 3.20
CA ARG A 491 1.63 14.32 3.26
C ARG A 491 2.10 12.90 2.97
N ASN A 492 3.40 12.65 3.02
CA ASN A 492 4.01 11.36 2.70
C ASN A 492 4.42 10.56 3.95
N LEU A 493 4.07 11.01 5.16
CA LEU A 493 4.48 10.36 6.41
C LEU A 493 3.93 8.93 6.59
N THR A 494 2.67 8.68 6.21
CA THR A 494 1.99 7.43 6.62
C THR A 494 2.37 6.24 5.74
N GLU A 495 2.48 6.44 4.44
CA GLU A 495 2.78 5.38 3.48
C GLU A 495 4.28 5.36 3.17
N GLN A 496 4.80 6.38 2.48
CA GLN A 496 6.20 6.46 2.07
C GLN A 496 7.13 6.54 3.29
N GLY A 497 6.77 7.30 4.33
CA GLY A 497 7.55 7.40 5.57
C GLY A 497 7.62 6.08 6.33
N ALA A 498 6.53 5.30 6.36
CA ALA A 498 6.51 3.99 7.02
C ALA A 498 7.31 2.94 6.23
N ASP A 499 7.23 2.95 4.90
CA ASP A 499 8.04 2.10 4.04
C ASP A 499 9.54 2.46 4.16
N ALA A 500 9.87 3.75 4.14
CA ALA A 500 11.23 4.25 4.31
C ALA A 500 11.84 3.80 5.65
N ILE A 501 11.17 4.01 6.79
CA ILE A 501 11.74 3.62 8.09
C ILE A 501 11.91 2.08 8.21
N GLN A 502 11.01 1.31 7.59
CA GLN A 502 11.10 -0.14 7.54
C GLN A 502 12.28 -0.61 6.68
N LYS A 503 12.49 -0.02 5.50
CA LYS A 503 13.64 -0.28 4.63
C LYS A 503 14.95 0.07 5.32
N LEU A 504 15.01 1.20 6.02
CA LEU A 504 16.19 1.62 6.78
C LEU A 504 16.54 0.62 7.89
N LYS A 505 15.55 0.14 8.65
CA LYS A 505 15.74 -0.92 9.66
C LYS A 505 16.24 -2.24 9.04
N ASN A 506 15.71 -2.62 7.88
CA ASN A 506 16.13 -3.82 7.16
C ASN A 506 17.58 -3.71 6.66
N LEU A 507 18.00 -2.53 6.18
CA LEU A 507 19.39 -2.30 5.77
C LEU A 507 20.35 -2.36 6.96
N ALA A 508 20.00 -1.73 8.07
CA ALA A 508 20.82 -1.69 9.29
C ALA A 508 21.07 -3.09 9.90
N THR A 509 20.08 -3.99 9.78
CA THR A 509 20.21 -5.38 10.26
C THR A 509 21.06 -6.25 9.33
N ARG A 510 20.95 -6.08 8.01
CA ARG A 510 21.70 -6.86 7.01
C ARG A 510 23.19 -6.48 6.91
N LYS A 511 23.51 -5.20 7.01
CA LYS A 511 24.88 -4.68 6.85
C LYS A 511 25.63 -4.71 8.17
N ARG A 512 26.96 -4.95 8.17
CA ARG A 512 27.83 -4.86 9.36
C ARG A 512 27.98 -3.41 9.82
N GLY A 513 26.89 -2.78 10.25
CA GLY A 513 26.92 -1.47 10.87
C GLY A 513 27.51 -1.55 12.28
N THR A 514 28.08 -0.44 12.72
CA THR A 514 28.49 -0.20 14.10
C THR A 514 27.30 -0.30 15.06
N ASN A 515 27.57 -0.59 16.34
CA ASN A 515 26.49 -0.78 17.32
C ASN A 515 25.66 0.49 17.54
N CYS A 516 26.25 1.70 17.48
CA CYS A 516 25.54 2.94 17.79
C CYS A 516 24.50 3.31 16.73
N LEU A 517 24.87 3.33 15.45
CA LEU A 517 23.94 3.60 14.36
C LEU A 517 22.77 2.60 14.32
N ARG A 518 23.05 1.31 14.53
CA ARG A 518 22.00 0.28 14.59
C ARG A 518 21.02 0.51 15.74
N THR A 519 21.53 0.85 16.93
CA THR A 519 20.69 1.25 18.06
C THR A 519 19.86 2.49 17.72
N PHE A 520 20.48 3.51 17.10
CA PHE A 520 19.77 4.73 16.69
C PHE A 520 18.63 4.43 15.73
N ILE A 521 18.87 3.64 14.67
CA ILE A 521 17.84 3.28 13.69
C ILE A 521 16.72 2.45 14.33
N SER A 522 17.05 1.58 15.29
CA SER A 522 16.05 0.82 16.04
C SER A 522 15.17 1.74 16.90
N ASP A 523 15.77 2.68 17.62
CA ASP A 523 15.03 3.67 18.43
C ASP A 523 14.20 4.60 17.55
N ALA A 524 14.76 5.05 16.41
CA ALA A 524 14.05 5.83 15.39
C ALA A 524 12.81 5.08 14.88
N TYR A 525 12.94 3.79 14.57
CA TYR A 525 11.82 2.96 14.15
C TYR A 525 10.71 2.93 15.21
N HIS A 526 11.06 2.69 16.47
CA HIS A 526 10.08 2.66 17.56
C HIS A 526 9.43 4.02 17.82
N PHE A 527 10.22 5.09 17.76
CA PHE A 527 9.74 6.46 17.87
C PHE A 527 8.73 6.79 16.77
N PHE A 528 9.07 6.53 15.51
CA PHE A 528 8.17 6.74 14.38
C PHE A 528 6.84 6.01 14.57
N HIS A 529 6.87 4.71 14.87
CA HIS A 529 5.64 3.93 15.02
C HIS A 529 4.79 4.34 16.23
N SER A 530 5.42 4.88 17.28
CA SER A 530 4.71 5.37 18.47
C SER A 530 3.99 6.70 18.23
N TYR A 531 4.59 7.59 17.43
CA TYR A 531 4.13 8.98 17.31
C TYR A 531 3.60 9.36 15.92
N LYS A 532 3.72 8.50 14.89
CA LYS A 532 3.32 8.81 13.50
C LYS A 532 1.89 9.33 13.37
N SER A 533 0.96 8.83 14.18
CA SER A 533 -0.44 9.29 14.18
C SER A 533 -0.54 10.76 14.56
N VAL A 534 0.14 11.15 15.64
CA VAL A 534 0.12 12.53 16.16
C VAL A 534 0.85 13.46 15.21
N VAL A 535 2.02 13.05 14.72
CA VAL A 535 2.85 13.86 13.81
C VAL A 535 2.17 14.06 12.46
N ARG A 536 1.43 13.05 11.96
CA ARG A 536 0.62 13.18 10.76
C ARG A 536 -0.44 14.28 10.90
N ASP A 537 -1.09 14.35 12.05
CA ASP A 537 -2.22 15.24 12.28
C ASP A 537 -1.78 16.65 12.71
N SER A 538 -0.68 16.78 13.46
CA SER A 538 -0.09 18.05 13.90
C SER A 538 1.44 17.94 13.91
N PRO A 539 2.15 18.33 12.83
CA PRO A 539 3.58 18.06 12.66
C PRO A 539 4.47 18.58 13.79
N LEU A 540 4.20 19.78 14.32
CA LEU A 540 5.01 20.39 15.38
C LEU A 540 4.93 19.64 16.71
N GLN A 541 3.91 18.80 16.93
CA GLN A 541 3.83 17.94 18.12
C GLN A 541 5.01 16.99 18.26
N LEU A 542 5.74 16.75 17.18
CA LEU A 542 7.02 16.07 17.20
C LEU A 542 8.00 16.66 18.23
N TYR A 543 8.07 17.99 18.30
CA TYR A 543 8.98 18.72 19.19
C TYR A 543 8.39 18.97 20.58
N HIS A 544 7.06 18.97 20.70
CA HIS A 544 6.38 19.35 21.94
C HIS A 544 5.90 18.17 22.78
N SER A 545 5.31 17.16 22.17
CA SER A 545 4.78 15.99 22.88
C SER A 545 5.63 14.74 22.62
N ALA A 546 6.00 14.45 21.37
CA ALA A 546 6.67 13.19 21.05
C ALA A 546 8.00 13.04 21.79
N ILE A 547 8.89 14.04 21.74
CA ILE A 547 10.18 14.01 22.45
C ILE A 547 10.03 14.07 23.97
N VAL A 548 9.07 14.84 24.49
CA VAL A 548 8.84 14.94 25.96
C VAL A 548 8.44 13.59 26.54
N PHE A 549 7.66 12.81 25.80
CA PHE A 549 7.26 11.47 26.20
C PHE A 549 8.25 10.38 25.75
N GLU A 550 9.37 10.70 25.10
CA GLU A 550 10.33 9.70 24.63
C GLU A 550 11.21 9.15 25.78
N ASP A 551 11.73 7.93 25.65
CA ASP A 551 12.59 7.33 26.68
C ASP A 551 13.92 8.10 26.77
N ARG A 552 14.31 8.55 27.96
CA ARG A 552 15.56 9.30 28.20
C ARG A 552 16.82 8.50 27.81
N HIS A 553 16.73 7.18 27.78
CA HIS A 553 17.81 6.31 27.37
C HIS A 553 17.90 6.10 25.86
N SER A 554 16.84 6.40 25.10
CA SER A 554 16.84 6.23 23.64
C SER A 554 17.80 7.21 22.99
N ALA A 555 18.38 6.78 21.87
CA ALA A 555 19.29 7.60 21.09
C ALA A 555 18.59 8.85 20.53
N ILE A 556 17.29 8.76 20.25
CA ILE A 556 16.45 9.88 19.80
C ILE A 556 16.34 10.96 20.87
N TYR A 557 16.00 10.59 22.12
CA TYR A 557 15.92 11.57 23.20
C TYR A 557 17.29 12.24 23.43
N LYS A 558 18.36 11.43 23.49
CA LYS A 558 19.73 11.96 23.69
C LYS A 558 20.10 12.98 22.63
N ALA A 559 19.75 12.73 21.36
CA ALA A 559 20.04 13.64 20.25
C ALA A 559 19.20 14.93 20.27
N PHE A 560 17.91 14.86 20.65
CA PHE A 560 16.99 15.98 20.39
C PHE A 560 16.37 16.66 21.63
N HIS A 561 16.61 16.17 22.85
CA HIS A 561 15.98 16.76 24.04
C HIS A 561 16.34 18.24 24.27
N GLN A 562 17.54 18.68 23.86
CA GLN A 562 17.99 20.07 24.01
C GLN A 562 17.22 21.02 23.09
N THR A 563 16.82 20.55 21.91
CA THR A 563 16.02 21.31 20.94
C THR A 563 14.64 21.67 21.49
N VAL A 564 14.13 20.90 22.47
CA VAL A 564 12.83 21.08 23.12
C VAL A 564 12.92 21.97 24.38
N TYR A 565 14.07 21.96 25.06
CA TYR A 565 14.27 22.60 26.36
C TYR A 565 14.17 24.14 26.34
N VAL A 566 14.16 24.75 25.14
CA VAL A 566 14.14 26.21 24.97
C VAL A 566 12.73 26.80 25.12
N GLY A 567 11.66 26.04 24.84
CA GLY A 567 10.28 26.55 24.78
C GLY A 567 9.41 26.26 26.01
N PHE A 568 9.74 25.23 26.78
CA PHE A 568 9.05 24.83 28.00
C PHE A 568 10.11 24.79 29.08
N GLY A 569 9.90 25.42 30.24
CA GLY A 569 10.89 25.46 31.34
C GLY A 569 11.30 24.08 31.88
N ARG A 570 11.46 23.90 33.20
CA ARG A 570 11.69 22.55 33.75
C ARG A 570 10.47 21.66 33.47
N LEU A 571 10.55 20.84 32.42
CA LEU A 571 9.54 19.86 32.08
C LEU A 571 9.31 18.90 33.27
N PRO A 572 8.06 18.48 33.53
CA PRO A 572 7.79 17.45 34.52
C PRO A 572 8.63 16.22 34.23
N THR A 573 9.10 15.56 35.29
CA THR A 573 9.97 14.38 35.17
C THR A 573 9.11 13.21 34.71
N VAL A 574 8.86 13.12 33.41
CA VAL A 574 8.31 11.91 32.80
C VAL A 574 9.47 10.93 32.68
N VAL A 575 9.75 10.24 33.78
CA VAL A 575 10.25 8.89 33.64
C VAL A 575 9.06 8.14 33.07
N LYS A 576 9.03 7.89 31.75
CA LYS A 576 8.41 6.64 31.31
C LYS A 576 9.09 5.64 32.23
N ARG A 577 8.38 5.10 33.23
CA ARG A 577 8.85 3.88 33.92
C ARG A 577 9.38 3.07 32.75
N PRO A 578 10.70 2.79 32.67
CA PRO A 578 11.27 2.21 31.47
C PRO A 578 10.25 1.16 31.11
N ARG A 579 9.60 1.30 29.94
CA ARG A 579 8.78 0.21 29.42
C ARG A 579 9.74 -0.91 29.62
N ARG A 580 9.53 -1.77 30.65
CA ARG A 580 10.59 -2.64 31.18
C ARG A 580 11.21 -3.11 29.92
N GLN A 581 12.47 -2.74 29.65
CA GLN A 581 13.07 -3.21 28.41
C GLN A 581 12.90 -4.69 28.62
N PHE A 582 11.95 -5.29 27.91
CA PHE A 582 11.95 -6.69 27.70
C PHE A 582 13.15 -6.76 26.76
N SER A 583 14.34 -6.70 27.36
CA SER A 583 15.64 -6.94 26.75
C SER A 583 15.69 -8.35 26.17
N LEU A 584 14.58 -9.08 26.35
CA LEU A 584 14.22 -10.36 25.81
C LEU A 584 12.82 -10.23 25.14
N PHE A 585 12.66 -9.36 24.14
CA PHE A 585 11.53 -9.46 23.23
C PHE A 585 11.82 -10.60 22.26
N HIS A 586 11.10 -11.69 22.40
CA HIS A 586 11.14 -12.79 21.45
C HIS A 586 9.77 -12.92 20.80
N GLU A 587 9.76 -12.87 19.48
CA GLU A 587 8.57 -13.08 18.67
C GLU A 587 8.39 -14.56 18.38
N ILE A 588 7.27 -15.12 18.82
CA ILE A 588 6.84 -16.46 18.40
C ILE A 588 6.00 -16.28 17.15
N ALA A 589 6.58 -16.56 15.99
CA ALA A 589 5.84 -16.57 14.73
C ALA A 589 4.88 -17.77 14.72
N LEU A 590 3.62 -17.49 15.04
CA LEU A 590 2.51 -18.40 14.78
C LEU A 590 2.19 -18.24 13.28
N GLY A 591 2.20 -19.34 12.51
CA GLY A 591 2.05 -19.29 11.05
C GLY A 591 0.88 -18.40 10.58
N SER A 592 1.01 -17.86 9.36
CA SER A 592 0.27 -16.69 8.82
C SER A 592 -1.26 -16.79 8.69
N TYR A 593 -1.92 -17.78 9.30
CA TYR A 593 -3.35 -18.06 9.11
C TYR A 593 -4.14 -18.24 10.42
N TYR A 594 -3.53 -18.11 11.59
CA TYR A 594 -4.17 -18.46 12.87
C TYR A 594 -4.25 -17.28 13.84
N GLY A 595 -5.44 -17.05 14.40
CA GLY A 595 -5.64 -16.10 15.50
C GLY A 595 -5.32 -16.74 16.85
N VAL A 596 -4.85 -15.95 17.80
CA VAL A 596 -4.63 -16.38 19.19
C VAL A 596 -5.90 -16.12 20.00
N ILE A 597 -6.45 -17.16 20.62
CA ILE A 597 -7.62 -17.05 21.50
C ILE A 597 -7.17 -16.73 22.93
N GLN A 598 -6.20 -17.48 23.46
CA GLN A 598 -5.77 -17.37 24.86
C GLN A 598 -4.28 -17.64 25.00
N VAL A 599 -3.64 -16.92 25.93
CA VAL A 599 -2.23 -17.12 26.31
C VAL A 599 -2.15 -17.25 27.82
N LEU A 600 -1.47 -18.28 28.30
CA LEU A 600 -1.25 -18.53 29.72
C LEU A 600 0.25 -18.65 30.00
N TYR A 601 0.69 -18.16 31.16
CA TYR A 601 2.08 -18.28 31.61
C TYR A 601 2.16 -19.10 32.90
N SER A 602 3.03 -20.10 32.91
CA SER A 602 3.41 -20.84 34.11
C SER A 602 4.71 -20.25 34.67
N PRO A 603 4.68 -19.63 35.87
CA PRO A 603 5.85 -19.04 36.49
C PRO A 603 6.84 -20.08 37.02
N THR A 604 6.40 -21.31 37.32
CA THR A 604 7.27 -22.36 37.89
C THR A 604 8.03 -23.13 36.82
N THR A 605 7.37 -23.45 35.70
CA THR A 605 7.98 -24.21 34.59
C THR A 605 8.53 -23.32 33.49
N SER A 606 8.42 -21.99 33.63
CA SER A 606 8.87 -21.03 32.61
C SER A 606 8.26 -21.37 31.23
N ALA A 607 6.98 -21.73 31.22
CA ALA A 607 6.26 -22.18 30.04
C ALA A 607 5.13 -21.23 29.69
N VAL A 608 4.90 -21.03 28.40
CA VAL A 608 3.77 -20.28 27.84
C VAL A 608 2.89 -21.25 27.05
N CYS A 609 1.62 -21.33 27.42
CA CYS A 609 0.62 -22.05 26.67
C CYS A 609 -0.12 -21.08 25.74
N VAL A 610 -0.27 -21.45 24.48
CA VAL A 610 -0.99 -20.68 23.45
C VAL A 610 -2.10 -21.55 22.88
N LEU A 611 -3.32 -21.04 22.92
CA LEU A 611 -4.50 -21.61 22.28
C LEU A 611 -4.83 -20.81 21.02
N CYS A 612 -4.89 -21.49 19.87
CA CYS A 612 -5.19 -20.89 18.57
C CYS A 612 -6.64 -21.11 18.14
N THR A 613 -7.10 -20.33 17.16
CA THR A 613 -8.47 -20.40 16.60
C THR A 613 -8.83 -21.74 15.95
N ASP A 614 -7.83 -22.54 15.58
CA ASP A 614 -7.98 -23.88 15.00
C ASP A 614 -8.06 -24.99 16.07
N GLY A 615 -8.15 -24.64 17.36
CA GLY A 615 -8.17 -25.58 18.47
C GLY A 615 -6.79 -26.14 18.84
N THR A 616 -5.71 -25.70 18.20
CA THR A 616 -4.35 -26.13 18.54
C THR A 616 -3.91 -25.52 19.87
N ILE A 617 -3.50 -26.38 20.82
CA ILE A 617 -2.89 -25.97 22.09
C ILE A 617 -1.39 -26.28 22.05
N SER A 618 -0.57 -25.24 22.14
CA SER A 618 0.89 -25.35 22.06
C SER A 618 1.57 -24.81 23.31
N ILE A 619 2.61 -25.49 23.77
CA ILE A 619 3.43 -25.08 24.91
C ILE A 619 4.82 -24.69 24.40
N TYR A 620 5.24 -23.48 24.79
CA TYR A 620 6.53 -22.88 24.48
C TYR A 620 7.31 -22.70 25.79
N ARG A 621 8.62 -22.94 25.78
CA ARG A 621 9.45 -22.51 26.92
C ARG A 621 9.91 -21.07 26.73
N THR A 622 9.91 -20.29 27.80
CA THR A 622 10.32 -18.88 27.79
C THR A 622 11.83 -18.69 27.73
N ASP A 623 12.62 -19.72 28.02
CA ASP A 623 14.09 -19.69 27.96
C ASP A 623 14.64 -19.72 26.53
N THR A 624 14.01 -20.50 25.67
CA THR A 624 14.47 -20.85 24.32
C THR A 624 13.52 -20.38 23.23
N VAL A 625 12.29 -20.02 23.60
CA VAL A 625 11.23 -19.51 22.73
C VAL A 625 10.95 -20.43 21.54
N LYS A 626 11.17 -21.73 21.78
CA LYS A 626 10.82 -22.80 20.85
C LYS A 626 9.56 -23.50 21.33
N ARG A 627 8.76 -23.92 20.36
CA ARG A 627 7.65 -24.84 20.60
C ARG A 627 8.23 -26.15 21.11
N VAL A 628 7.83 -26.56 22.31
CA VAL A 628 8.32 -27.81 22.92
C VAL A 628 7.30 -28.93 22.73
N ILE A 629 6.01 -28.62 22.93
CA ILE A 629 4.93 -29.60 22.91
C ILE A 629 3.71 -29.03 22.16
N GLU A 630 3.09 -29.88 21.35
CA GLU A 630 1.72 -29.70 20.85
C GLU A 630 0.84 -30.74 21.56
N LEU A 631 -0.23 -30.31 22.22
CA LEU A 631 -1.13 -31.24 22.88
C LEU A 631 -2.09 -31.88 21.86
N SER A 632 -2.23 -33.20 21.93
CA SER A 632 -3.09 -33.99 21.04
C SER A 632 -4.56 -33.89 21.45
N VAL A 633 -5.17 -32.72 21.27
CA VAL A 633 -6.60 -32.47 21.52
C VAL A 633 -7.45 -32.58 20.25
N ASP A 634 -8.76 -32.78 20.41
CA ASP A 634 -9.72 -32.80 19.31
C ASP A 634 -9.90 -31.40 18.71
N LYS A 635 -9.28 -31.15 17.56
CA LYS A 635 -9.31 -29.85 16.88
C LYS A 635 -10.66 -29.48 16.26
N THR A 636 -11.67 -30.36 16.29
CA THR A 636 -12.99 -30.11 15.70
C THR A 636 -13.91 -29.28 16.59
N CYS A 637 -13.53 -29.05 17.85
CA CYS A 637 -14.31 -28.26 18.79
C CYS A 637 -13.44 -27.20 19.51
N HIS A 638 -14.10 -26.15 20.02
CA HIS A 638 -13.43 -25.12 20.82
C HIS A 638 -12.99 -25.68 22.17
N HIS A 639 -11.83 -25.24 22.66
CA HIS A 639 -11.28 -25.62 23.96
C HIS A 639 -11.13 -24.40 24.87
N TYR A 640 -11.25 -24.62 26.17
CA TYR A 640 -10.82 -23.71 27.23
C TYR A 640 -9.60 -24.31 27.91
N VAL A 641 -8.64 -23.48 28.28
CA VAL A 641 -7.41 -23.95 28.93
C VAL A 641 -7.11 -23.16 30.20
N SER A 642 -6.55 -23.84 31.20
CA SER A 642 -5.97 -23.20 32.39
C SER A 642 -4.88 -24.05 33.04
N PHE A 643 -3.92 -23.40 33.70
CA PHE A 643 -2.91 -24.10 34.51
C PHE A 643 -3.47 -24.45 35.88
N LEU A 644 -3.23 -25.67 36.36
CA LEU A 644 -3.54 -26.05 37.75
C LEU A 644 -2.68 -25.24 38.75
N PRO A 645 -3.09 -25.18 40.03
CA PRO A 645 -2.32 -24.49 41.08
C PRO A 645 -0.86 -24.94 41.21
N ASP A 646 -0.56 -26.19 40.83
CA ASP A 646 0.79 -26.74 40.86
C ASP A 646 1.69 -26.22 39.72
N PHE A 647 1.10 -25.57 38.72
CA PHE A 647 1.74 -25.03 37.52
C PHE A 647 2.57 -26.04 36.71
N LYS A 648 2.41 -27.35 37.01
CA LYS A 648 3.02 -28.49 36.34
C LYS A 648 2.03 -29.20 35.42
N HIS A 649 0.75 -29.01 35.69
CA HIS A 649 -0.34 -29.56 34.89
C HIS A 649 -1.20 -28.46 34.26
N LEU A 650 -1.73 -28.76 33.08
CA LEU A 650 -2.66 -27.94 32.33
C LEU A 650 -3.98 -28.70 32.18
N VAL A 651 -5.10 -28.05 32.47
CA VAL A 651 -6.42 -28.58 32.14
C VAL A 651 -6.88 -27.97 30.83
N SER A 652 -7.29 -28.82 29.89
CA SER A 652 -8.03 -28.44 28.69
C SER A 652 -9.45 -28.98 28.78
N VAL A 653 -10.44 -28.16 28.46
CA VAL A 653 -11.83 -28.58 28.42
C VAL A 653 -12.43 -28.27 27.07
N SER A 654 -12.93 -29.30 26.39
CA SER A 654 -13.61 -29.13 25.11
C SER A 654 -15.03 -28.62 25.29
N TYR A 655 -15.57 -27.97 24.26
CA TYR A 655 -17.00 -27.61 24.20
C TYR A 655 -17.91 -28.84 24.25
N THR A 656 -17.40 -30.02 23.88
CA THR A 656 -18.09 -31.30 24.00
C THR A 656 -18.07 -31.88 25.42
N GLY A 657 -17.45 -31.16 26.38
CA GLY A 657 -17.40 -31.51 27.81
C GLY A 657 -16.30 -32.50 28.19
N VAL A 658 -15.33 -32.73 27.31
CA VAL A 658 -14.16 -33.57 27.60
C VAL A 658 -13.15 -32.74 28.37
N VAL A 659 -12.98 -33.06 29.66
CA VAL A 659 -11.92 -32.48 30.50
C VAL A 659 -10.69 -33.38 30.38
N GLN A 660 -9.52 -32.79 30.13
CA GLN A 660 -8.25 -33.51 30.03
C GLN A 660 -7.18 -32.75 30.81
N THR A 661 -6.39 -33.49 31.58
CA THR A 661 -5.27 -32.95 32.34
C THR A 661 -3.95 -33.41 31.72
N TRP A 662 -3.09 -32.45 31.39
CA TRP A 662 -1.84 -32.66 30.67
C TRP A 662 -0.64 -32.31 31.53
N SER A 663 0.42 -33.11 31.46
CA SER A 663 1.72 -32.75 32.03
C SER A 663 2.44 -31.80 31.09
N ILE A 664 2.84 -30.63 31.61
CA ILE A 664 3.52 -29.59 30.81
C ILE A 664 4.92 -30.04 30.38
N ASP A 665 5.61 -30.82 31.21
CA ASP A 665 7.00 -31.23 30.95
C ASP A 665 7.12 -32.32 29.88
N SER A 666 6.13 -33.22 29.82
CA SER A 666 6.13 -34.37 28.90
C SER A 666 5.15 -34.22 27.74
N GLY A 667 4.16 -33.35 27.86
CA GLY A 667 3.02 -33.28 26.94
C GLY A 667 2.10 -34.50 27.03
N ALA A 668 2.34 -35.40 27.98
CA ALA A 668 1.53 -36.59 28.15
C ALA A 668 0.19 -36.25 28.80
N LEU A 669 -0.85 -36.94 28.35
CA LEU A 669 -2.15 -36.95 29.00
C LEU A 669 -2.01 -37.69 30.32
N VAL A 670 -2.19 -36.96 31.44
CA VAL A 670 -2.11 -37.52 32.80
C VAL A 670 -3.46 -38.12 33.18
N GLN A 671 -4.55 -37.47 32.76
CA GLN A 671 -5.88 -37.92 33.10
C GLN A 671 -6.91 -37.58 32.03
N GLN A 672 -7.83 -38.51 31.80
CA GLN A 672 -8.97 -38.36 30.92
C GLN A 672 -10.23 -38.83 31.66
N PRO A 673 -10.92 -37.96 32.42
CA PRO A 673 -12.26 -38.29 32.91
C PRO A 673 -13.22 -38.58 31.74
N GLU A 674 -14.24 -39.38 32.03
CA GLU A 674 -15.22 -39.87 31.06
C GLU A 674 -15.89 -38.72 30.28
N ARG A 675 -16.33 -39.02 29.05
CA ARG A 675 -17.03 -38.07 28.20
C ARG A 675 -18.37 -37.68 28.83
N TYR A 676 -18.52 -36.42 29.21
CA TYR A 676 -19.82 -35.85 29.55
C TYR A 676 -20.23 -34.86 28.47
N THR A 677 -21.44 -35.00 27.92
CA THR A 677 -22.00 -33.98 27.04
C THR A 677 -22.31 -32.75 27.88
N THR A 678 -21.78 -31.57 27.53
CA THR A 678 -22.03 -30.34 28.31
C THR A 678 -22.41 -29.20 27.39
N ARG A 679 -23.12 -28.20 27.93
CA ARG A 679 -23.43 -26.93 27.23
C ARG A 679 -22.70 -25.72 27.81
N SER A 680 -21.97 -25.91 28.92
CA SER A 680 -21.26 -24.85 29.62
C SER A 680 -20.12 -25.41 30.46
N VAL A 681 -19.03 -24.66 30.50
CA VAL A 681 -17.79 -25.00 31.21
C VAL A 681 -17.22 -23.73 31.81
N MET A 682 -16.77 -23.81 33.06
CA MET A 682 -16.02 -22.73 33.70
C MET A 682 -14.90 -23.30 34.57
N ILE A 683 -13.76 -22.60 34.63
CA ILE A 683 -12.64 -22.93 35.51
C ILE A 683 -12.64 -21.93 36.67
N SER A 684 -12.47 -22.43 37.89
CA SER A 684 -12.42 -21.61 39.11
C SER A 684 -11.18 -20.71 39.16
N PRO A 685 -11.23 -19.57 39.86
CA PRO A 685 -10.06 -18.77 40.21
C PRO A 685 -9.03 -19.62 40.98
N GLY A 686 -7.80 -19.68 40.48
CA GLY A 686 -6.76 -20.60 40.98
C GLY A 686 -6.75 -21.98 40.29
N SER A 687 -7.74 -22.28 39.45
CA SER A 687 -7.84 -23.49 38.62
C SER A 687 -7.87 -24.81 39.38
N THR A 688 -8.22 -24.77 40.66
CA THR A 688 -8.38 -25.96 41.49
C THR A 688 -9.60 -26.77 41.07
N TYR A 689 -10.67 -26.11 40.64
CA TYR A 689 -11.93 -26.72 40.25
C TYR A 689 -12.38 -26.35 38.84
N VAL A 690 -13.07 -27.27 38.18
CA VAL A 690 -13.80 -27.05 36.93
C VAL A 690 -15.28 -27.28 37.18
N ALA A 691 -16.15 -26.36 36.77
CA ALA A 691 -17.60 -26.56 36.77
C ALA A 691 -18.07 -26.91 35.36
N THR A 692 -18.84 -27.99 35.21
CA THR A 692 -19.49 -28.35 33.96
C THR A 692 -21.00 -28.46 34.11
N GLY A 693 -21.73 -28.02 33.08
CA GLY A 693 -23.18 -28.13 33.02
C GLY A 693 -23.66 -29.41 32.36
N ASN A 694 -24.38 -30.25 33.09
CA ASN A 694 -25.05 -31.44 32.55
C ASN A 694 -26.34 -31.04 31.78
N PRO A 695 -26.68 -31.68 30.64
CA PRO A 695 -28.00 -31.63 30.01
C PRO A 695 -29.20 -31.83 30.95
N GLU A 696 -29.03 -32.56 32.05
CA GLU A 696 -30.06 -32.76 33.09
C GLU A 696 -30.17 -31.56 34.06
N GLY A 697 -29.48 -30.44 33.82
CA GLY A 697 -29.61 -29.19 34.57
C GLY A 697 -28.68 -29.05 35.78
N SER A 698 -28.00 -30.13 36.20
CA SER A 698 -27.06 -30.11 37.33
C SER A 698 -25.70 -29.48 36.96
N ILE A 699 -25.03 -28.88 37.95
CA ILE A 699 -23.65 -28.39 37.82
C ILE A 699 -22.73 -29.38 38.54
N ASN A 700 -21.81 -29.98 37.79
CA ASN A 700 -20.80 -30.89 38.33
C ASN A 700 -19.51 -30.12 38.58
N ILE A 701 -18.93 -30.29 39.76
CA ILE A 701 -17.65 -29.69 40.14
C ILE A 701 -16.61 -30.80 40.15
N TRP A 702 -15.57 -30.58 39.37
CA TRP A 702 -14.45 -31.48 39.20
C TRP A 702 -13.24 -30.88 39.89
N ASP A 703 -12.51 -31.69 40.64
CA ASP A 703 -11.18 -31.31 41.08
C ASP A 703 -10.23 -31.41 39.88
N GLY A 704 -9.55 -30.32 39.53
CA GLY A 704 -8.67 -30.26 38.38
C GLY A 704 -7.40 -31.11 38.55
N THR A 705 -6.98 -31.40 39.79
CA THR A 705 -5.80 -32.19 40.13
C THR A 705 -6.11 -33.68 40.17
N SER A 706 -7.23 -34.07 40.79
CA SER A 706 -7.62 -35.49 40.89
C SER A 706 -8.53 -35.97 39.76
N GLY A 707 -9.15 -35.06 39.00
CA GLY A 707 -10.10 -35.35 37.92
C GLY A 707 -11.41 -36.00 38.39
N GLU A 708 -11.67 -36.09 39.69
CA GLU A 708 -12.87 -36.70 40.27
C GLU A 708 -14.02 -35.69 40.40
N CYS A 709 -15.27 -36.16 40.36
CA CYS A 709 -16.46 -35.34 40.64
C CYS A 709 -16.59 -35.14 42.15
N VAL A 710 -16.12 -33.99 42.65
CA VAL A 710 -16.11 -33.67 44.08
C VAL A 710 -17.46 -33.14 44.57
N GLN A 711 -18.29 -32.61 43.68
CA GLN A 711 -19.61 -32.10 44.05
C GLN A 711 -20.60 -32.10 42.88
N VAL A 712 -21.88 -32.38 43.18
CA VAL A 712 -22.98 -32.24 42.23
C VAL A 712 -24.01 -31.28 42.81
N LEU A 713 -24.14 -30.11 42.19
CA LEU A 713 -25.11 -29.09 42.55
C LEU A 713 -26.37 -29.31 41.72
N LYS A 714 -27.39 -29.89 42.37
CA LYS A 714 -28.68 -30.14 41.75
C LYS A 714 -29.47 -28.84 41.59
N ARG A 715 -30.12 -28.72 40.44
CA ARG A 715 -30.99 -27.61 40.08
C ARG A 715 -32.30 -28.14 39.53
N ASP A 716 -33.36 -27.37 39.69
CA ASP A 716 -34.71 -27.76 39.27
C ASP A 716 -35.07 -27.05 37.96
N ASP A 717 -34.16 -27.07 36.99
CA ASP A 717 -34.27 -26.33 35.73
C ASP A 717 -33.57 -27.10 34.60
N SER A 718 -34.26 -27.24 33.46
CA SER A 718 -33.78 -27.94 32.27
C SER A 718 -32.92 -27.07 31.34
N ASN A 719 -32.77 -25.78 31.64
CA ASN A 719 -31.90 -24.88 30.90
C ASN A 719 -30.41 -25.13 31.17
N ALA A 720 -29.58 -24.85 30.16
CA ALA A 720 -28.13 -24.97 30.27
C ALA A 720 -27.61 -24.06 31.40
N PRO A 721 -26.91 -24.61 32.41
CA PRO A 721 -26.43 -23.81 33.53
C PRO A 721 -25.31 -22.86 33.07
N SER A 722 -25.24 -21.65 33.62
CA SER A 722 -24.14 -20.71 33.38
C SER A 722 -23.52 -20.32 34.74
N PRO A 723 -22.72 -21.22 35.36
CA PRO A 723 -22.16 -20.99 36.68
C PRO A 723 -21.07 -19.92 36.65
N VAL A 724 -20.89 -19.21 37.77
CA VAL A 724 -19.79 -18.27 38.02
C VAL A 724 -19.18 -18.57 39.39
N PHE A 725 -17.85 -18.72 39.45
CA PHE A 725 -17.13 -18.89 40.71
C PHE A 725 -16.83 -17.55 41.38
N SER A 726 -16.82 -17.54 42.71
CA SER A 726 -16.25 -16.43 43.46
C SER A 726 -14.71 -16.45 43.39
N PRO A 727 -14.03 -15.28 43.50
CA PRO A 727 -12.57 -15.18 43.48
C PRO A 727 -11.84 -16.04 44.50
N ASN A 728 -12.44 -16.29 45.66
CA ASN A 728 -11.90 -17.20 46.68
C ASN A 728 -12.23 -18.69 46.43
N SER A 729 -12.94 -19.02 45.35
CA SER A 729 -13.36 -20.39 44.99
C SER A 729 -14.19 -21.12 46.06
N GLU A 730 -14.81 -20.39 46.98
CA GLU A 730 -15.68 -20.97 48.01
C GLU A 730 -17.16 -20.96 47.60
N LEU A 731 -17.55 -20.08 46.68
CA LEU A 731 -18.93 -19.88 46.27
C LEU A 731 -19.08 -20.08 44.75
N ILE A 732 -20.28 -20.49 44.38
CA ILE A 732 -20.69 -20.59 42.97
C ILE A 732 -22.10 -20.03 42.83
N ALA A 733 -22.30 -19.15 41.86
CA ALA A 733 -23.59 -18.58 41.51
C ALA A 733 -24.05 -19.11 40.16
N CYS A 734 -25.35 -19.37 40.01
CA CYS A 734 -25.92 -19.72 38.71
C CYS A 734 -27.34 -19.20 38.58
N LYS A 735 -27.67 -18.73 37.38
CA LYS A 735 -29.02 -18.38 36.99
C LYS A 735 -29.89 -19.63 36.94
N GLU A 736 -31.13 -19.52 37.38
CA GLU A 736 -32.17 -20.55 37.33
C GLU A 736 -33.50 -19.99 36.83
N GLY A 737 -34.19 -20.78 35.99
CA GLY A 737 -35.53 -20.54 35.52
C GLY A 737 -35.68 -19.36 34.56
N GLU A 738 -36.91 -19.22 34.04
CA GLU A 738 -37.29 -18.08 33.20
C GLU A 738 -37.49 -16.77 34.00
N GLN A 739 -37.68 -16.88 35.32
CA GLN A 739 -37.88 -15.75 36.23
C GLN A 739 -36.58 -15.04 36.63
N ASN A 740 -35.44 -15.44 36.05
CA ASN A 740 -34.12 -14.88 36.31
C ASN A 740 -33.70 -14.98 37.79
N ASP A 741 -34.01 -16.11 38.42
CA ASP A 741 -33.56 -16.37 39.78
C ASP A 741 -32.07 -16.67 39.77
N VAL A 742 -31.37 -16.33 40.86
CA VAL A 742 -29.95 -16.69 41.01
C VAL A 742 -29.74 -17.46 42.29
N ARG A 743 -29.28 -18.71 42.17
CA ARG A 743 -28.87 -19.53 43.30
C ARG A 743 -27.38 -19.35 43.56
N ILE A 744 -27.01 -19.25 44.83
CA ILE A 744 -25.62 -19.20 45.29
C ILE A 744 -25.40 -20.37 46.26
N TRP A 745 -24.43 -21.22 45.94
CA TRP A 745 -24.04 -22.37 46.75
C TRP A 745 -22.67 -22.17 47.38
N HIS A 746 -22.46 -22.81 48.52
CA HIS A 746 -21.14 -23.02 49.09
C HIS A 746 -20.52 -24.24 48.41
N LEU A 747 -19.39 -24.08 47.74
CA LEU A 747 -18.76 -25.12 46.91
C LEU A 747 -18.44 -26.38 47.73
N ASN A 748 -17.67 -26.21 48.82
CA ASN A 748 -17.19 -27.34 49.62
C ASN A 748 -18.29 -28.15 50.31
N THR A 749 -19.43 -27.53 50.63
CA THR A 749 -20.52 -28.22 51.34
C THR A 749 -21.68 -28.60 50.42
N GLY A 750 -21.73 -28.05 49.21
CA GLY A 750 -22.85 -28.20 48.27
C GLY A 750 -24.15 -27.54 48.75
N LYS A 751 -24.14 -26.84 49.89
CA LYS A 751 -25.35 -26.26 50.48
C LYS A 751 -25.75 -24.99 49.75
N LEU A 752 -27.03 -24.89 49.43
CA LEU A 752 -27.65 -23.66 48.96
C LEU A 752 -27.58 -22.60 50.07
N ILE A 753 -26.88 -21.48 49.83
CA ILE A 753 -26.70 -20.37 50.81
C ILE A 753 -27.78 -19.31 50.62
N ARG A 754 -28.03 -18.94 49.35
CA ARG A 754 -28.99 -17.90 48.97
C ARG A 754 -29.69 -18.24 47.67
N LEU A 755 -30.93 -17.80 47.59
CA LEU A 755 -31.74 -17.75 46.38
C LEU A 755 -32.20 -16.30 46.21
N LEU A 756 -31.83 -15.68 45.09
CA LEU A 756 -32.23 -14.33 44.71
C LEU A 756 -33.42 -14.45 43.74
N GLU A 757 -34.65 -14.43 44.24
CA GLU A 757 -35.87 -14.69 43.46
C GLU A 757 -36.39 -13.45 42.70
N GLY A 758 -36.68 -13.58 41.40
CA GLY A 758 -37.66 -12.77 40.66
C GLY A 758 -37.38 -11.27 40.56
N GLN A 759 -36.13 -10.87 40.34
CA GLN A 759 -35.70 -9.48 40.57
C GLN A 759 -35.79 -8.54 39.37
N SER A 760 -36.13 -9.06 38.18
CA SER A 760 -36.31 -8.27 36.96
C SER A 760 -37.06 -9.07 35.90
N LYS A 761 -37.98 -8.41 35.18
CA LYS A 761 -38.64 -8.96 33.97
C LYS A 761 -37.69 -9.11 32.78
N TYR A 762 -36.47 -8.57 32.88
CA TYR A 762 -35.47 -8.60 31.83
C TYR A 762 -34.46 -9.71 32.08
N SER A 763 -34.04 -10.40 31.02
CA SER A 763 -33.10 -11.52 31.11
C SER A 763 -31.74 -11.09 31.66
N ILE A 764 -31.16 -11.92 32.53
CA ILE A 764 -29.75 -11.78 32.94
C ILE A 764 -28.86 -12.05 31.73
N TYR A 765 -27.96 -11.11 31.44
CA TYR A 765 -26.95 -11.20 30.39
C TYR A 765 -25.63 -11.73 30.93
N GLU A 766 -25.19 -11.25 32.10
CA GLU A 766 -23.90 -11.61 32.70
C GLU A 766 -23.92 -11.48 34.22
N MET A 767 -23.05 -12.24 34.91
CA MET A 767 -22.88 -12.21 36.36
C MET A 767 -21.40 -12.22 36.73
N ALA A 768 -21.00 -11.47 37.76
CA ALA A 768 -19.62 -11.44 38.26
C ALA A 768 -19.58 -11.18 39.77
N PHE A 769 -18.70 -11.88 40.48
CA PHE A 769 -18.43 -11.59 41.90
C PHE A 769 -17.42 -10.44 42.04
N SER A 770 -17.51 -9.68 43.14
CA SER A 770 -16.46 -8.75 43.56
C SER A 770 -15.21 -9.51 43.99
N ASP A 771 -14.04 -8.86 43.91
CA ASP A 771 -12.73 -9.44 44.29
C ASP A 771 -12.68 -9.98 45.72
N ASP A 772 -13.46 -9.39 46.63
CA ASP A 772 -13.59 -9.82 48.02
C ASP A 772 -14.65 -10.92 48.25
N SER A 773 -15.28 -11.42 47.17
CA SER A 773 -16.38 -12.40 47.15
C SER A 773 -17.66 -11.97 47.89
N LYS A 774 -17.75 -10.73 48.39
CA LYS A 774 -18.88 -10.27 49.21
C LYS A 774 -20.09 -9.80 48.40
N TYR A 775 -19.87 -9.42 47.15
CA TYR A 775 -20.89 -8.89 46.27
C TYR A 775 -21.01 -9.69 44.98
N LEU A 776 -22.23 -9.83 44.47
CA LEU A 776 -22.53 -10.40 43.17
C LEU A 776 -23.19 -9.32 42.30
N VAL A 777 -22.55 -8.98 41.19
CA VAL A 777 -23.06 -8.03 40.21
C VAL A 777 -23.80 -8.81 39.12
N ILE A 778 -25.01 -8.36 38.79
CA ILE A 778 -25.87 -8.97 37.78
C ILE A 778 -26.23 -7.90 36.74
N GLY A 779 -25.83 -8.14 35.49
CA GLY A 779 -26.18 -7.31 34.34
C GLY A 779 -27.41 -7.86 33.62
N TYR A 780 -28.41 -7.00 33.39
CA TYR A 780 -29.64 -7.36 32.68
C TYR A 780 -29.68 -6.78 31.26
N SER A 781 -30.43 -7.42 30.36
CA SER A 781 -30.59 -6.98 28.96
C SER A 781 -31.21 -5.59 28.80
N SER A 782 -31.82 -5.02 29.86
CA SER A 782 -32.34 -3.66 29.90
C SER A 782 -31.29 -2.58 30.17
N ALA A 783 -29.99 -2.90 30.07
CA ALA A 783 -28.88 -2.03 30.45
C ALA A 783 -28.90 -1.60 31.93
N VAL A 784 -29.54 -2.39 32.79
CA VAL A 784 -29.56 -2.19 34.25
C VAL A 784 -28.55 -3.15 34.88
N VAL A 785 -27.78 -2.67 35.84
CA VAL A 785 -26.86 -3.47 36.65
C VAL A 785 -27.29 -3.39 38.10
N LYS A 786 -27.42 -4.54 38.77
CA LYS A 786 -27.72 -4.64 40.19
C LYS A 786 -26.55 -5.28 40.92
N VAL A 787 -26.25 -4.82 42.14
CA VAL A 787 -25.17 -5.32 42.97
C VAL A 787 -25.77 -5.90 44.23
N TRP A 788 -25.51 -7.18 44.51
CA TRP A 788 -26.10 -7.88 45.62
C TRP A 788 -25.07 -8.19 46.67
N CYS A 789 -25.35 -7.89 47.93
CA CYS A 789 -24.55 -8.41 49.04
C CYS A 789 -24.87 -9.90 49.23
N VAL A 790 -23.88 -10.76 49.03
CA VAL A 790 -24.02 -12.23 49.07
C VAL A 790 -24.44 -12.70 50.45
N GLU A 791 -23.92 -12.08 51.52
CA GLU A 791 -24.26 -12.45 52.89
C GLU A 791 -25.69 -12.03 53.26
N SER A 792 -26.08 -10.78 52.98
CA SER A 792 -27.39 -10.27 53.39
C SER A 792 -28.53 -10.57 52.40
N GLY A 793 -28.20 -10.91 51.14
CA GLY A 793 -29.18 -11.11 50.07
C GLY A 793 -29.87 -9.82 49.62
N LYS A 794 -29.33 -8.64 49.96
CA LYS A 794 -29.90 -7.33 49.59
C LYS A 794 -29.22 -6.75 48.33
N CYS A 795 -30.03 -6.14 47.48
CA CYS A 795 -29.61 -5.36 46.29
C CYS A 795 -29.25 -3.93 46.65
#